data_AF-A0A7S6WML7-F1
#
_entry.id   AF-A0A7S6WML7-F1
#
_cell.length_a   1.000
_cell.length_b   1.000
_cell.length_c   1.000
_cell.angle_alpha   90.00
_cell.angle_beta   90.00
_cell.angle_gamma   90.00
#
_symmetry.space_group_name_H-M   'P 1'
#
loop_
_entity.id
_entity.type
_entity.pdbx_description
1 polymer ?
#
loop_
_entity_poly.entity_id
_entity_poly.type
_entity_poly.pdbx_seq_one_letter_code
_entity_poly.pdbx_strand_id
1 'polypeptide(L)'
;MRIALYGLPCAGKTSLLQTINFCKVINGGEELKKYSGSISEKRAEFLLWLNSEENKNYFIDGHFQFIKNGNVETVFTNEDKIFDVFIYLYQEPSVILDRILKSEKNQKYLPATIKSISSWQNDEISKLREICHKSNKDFYIIDDCKNGYVNFIPFCMDVLDGFSNLDFAKRICNEINFDSKQVTLLDGDKTITKADTSRTLLNFSTDIFDNNFYTGYQFWIQDNIIDKNFDKEKIRIDADSLEINTTLVKSVKNPVIISSGLSEIWNDILEKKLGIKTYAGKNISAETKYFLTKFLKQKGYEVISYGDSKNDLYMLKESDRGILVINKHLSRSLKEDEVQDLEILNYRHHFLNEETYDDEEYKKIKEYIAITKSDSGINGNKLAKAHFELGGKLVKYFSKLKPNETTIVSFERSGHFLADGIFMNFDARFVTYNSKFQDFPKVQTKNVILVDGVINNGNTILKAIEKIQQQNFSINIFIATNVINKDALIKFNAFNLVAVRSSSNKFVGSNVKKQIGNVGPDTSDRLFNFISSFSISELELSINNKCNLQCRECGFLTPNQPTPTISKNIIDEHYNCLKILENNDIEIESLAILGGEPTLNSKLLEEALSRFSKLKNIKQIELVTNGLLPQNVSEKTFSLIDKISVSVYMENEDFIKAWKIYVQRKAPCVKLCFRNQKKWDLNSGHKTVSIEISQRMFENCWYKKHCVTIERSKLFLCSITAKNLSDIDGLLLHEKITKDEIIGFLLRKNQLNHCCRCIPEMKLGKIKSGQQCGNANLSKLMDAAIKYMNS
;
A
#
# COMPACT_ATOMS: atom_id res chain seq x y z
N MET A 1 -46.26 -6.81 22.45
CA MET A 1 -45.08 -6.20 21.82
C MET A 1 -44.40 -5.31 22.82
N ARG A 2 -43.17 -5.67 23.19
CA ARG A 2 -42.33 -4.95 24.15
C ARG A 2 -41.37 -4.05 23.37
N ILE A 3 -41.56 -2.74 23.49
CA ILE A 3 -40.81 -1.75 22.69
C ILE A 3 -39.89 -0.96 23.60
N ALA A 4 -38.59 -0.96 23.31
CA ALA A 4 -37.61 -0.22 24.07
C ALA A 4 -37.11 1.01 23.29
N LEU A 5 -37.25 2.19 23.90
CA LEU A 5 -36.77 3.47 23.38
C LEU A 5 -35.40 3.80 23.98
N TYR A 6 -34.35 3.62 23.19
CA TYR A 6 -32.97 3.98 23.49
C TYR A 6 -32.63 5.38 23.00
N GLY A 7 -31.49 5.90 23.47
CA GLY A 7 -30.98 7.22 23.11
C GLY A 7 -30.17 7.82 24.26
N LEU A 8 -29.36 8.82 23.96
CA LEU A 8 -28.49 9.43 24.95
C LEU A 8 -29.26 10.13 26.09
N PRO A 9 -28.58 10.41 27.23
CA PRO A 9 -29.08 11.38 28.20
C PRO A 9 -29.46 12.69 27.51
N CYS A 10 -30.56 13.31 27.94
CA CYS A 10 -31.10 14.55 27.36
C CYS A 10 -31.58 14.50 25.89
N ALA A 11 -31.65 13.32 25.25
CA ALA A 11 -32.20 13.19 23.89
C ALA A 11 -33.69 13.60 23.78
N GLY A 12 -34.47 13.43 24.86
CA GLY A 12 -35.91 13.76 24.92
C GLY A 12 -36.84 12.58 25.11
N LYS A 13 -36.30 11.38 25.39
CA LYS A 13 -37.05 10.12 25.51
C LYS A 13 -38.25 10.20 26.46
N THR A 14 -38.03 10.62 27.71
CA THR A 14 -39.09 10.69 28.73
C THR A 14 -40.24 11.60 28.29
N SER A 15 -39.93 12.75 27.68
CA SER A 15 -40.95 13.68 27.18
C SER A 15 -41.77 13.07 26.04
N LEU A 16 -41.16 12.32 25.13
CA LEU A 16 -41.87 11.64 24.05
C LEU A 16 -42.68 10.45 24.55
N LEU A 17 -42.15 9.66 25.48
CA LEU A 17 -42.91 8.54 26.04
C LEU A 17 -44.16 9.01 26.81
N GLN A 18 -44.12 10.19 27.42
CA GLN A 18 -45.31 10.78 28.08
C GLN A 18 -46.43 11.16 27.10
N THR A 19 -46.17 11.28 25.79
CA THR A 19 -47.21 11.56 24.80
C THR A 19 -47.95 10.30 24.35
N ILE A 20 -47.46 9.10 24.72
CA ILE A 20 -48.12 7.83 24.43
C ILE A 20 -49.28 7.64 25.42
N ASN A 21 -50.52 7.64 24.90
CA ASN A 21 -51.74 7.43 25.68
C ASN A 21 -52.51 6.14 25.29
N PHE A 22 -52.02 5.43 24.26
CA PHE A 22 -52.65 4.22 23.70
C PHE A 22 -51.98 2.92 24.15
N CYS A 23 -50.90 2.98 24.93
CA CYS A 23 -50.14 1.82 25.39
C CYS A 23 -49.52 2.09 26.77
N LYS A 24 -49.21 1.05 27.55
CA LYS A 24 -48.52 1.17 28.85
C LYS A 24 -47.12 1.75 28.63
N VAL A 25 -46.74 2.73 29.45
CA VAL A 25 -45.40 3.34 29.44
C VAL A 25 -44.72 3.06 30.76
N ILE A 26 -43.50 2.52 30.72
CA ILE A 26 -42.68 2.21 31.89
C ILE A 26 -41.49 3.16 31.90
N ASN A 27 -41.29 3.86 33.03
CA ASN A 27 -40.09 4.67 33.25
C ASN A 27 -38.98 3.76 33.83
N GLY A 28 -38.12 3.25 32.95
CA GLY A 28 -37.07 2.30 33.31
C GLY A 28 -36.11 2.87 34.35
N GLY A 29 -35.81 4.17 34.25
CA GLY A 29 -34.94 4.86 35.21
C GLY A 29 -35.54 4.98 36.63
N GLU A 30 -36.86 5.09 36.76
CA GLU A 30 -37.56 5.10 38.04
C GLU A 30 -37.76 3.70 38.60
N GLU A 31 -38.13 2.74 37.76
CA GLU A 31 -38.28 1.33 38.16
C GLU A 31 -36.98 0.74 38.66
N LEU A 32 -35.84 1.04 38.00
CA LEU A 32 -34.52 0.60 38.45
C LEU A 32 -34.15 1.07 39.86
N LYS A 33 -34.76 2.13 40.39
CA LYS A 33 -34.50 2.60 41.76
C LYS A 33 -35.10 1.67 42.82
N LYS A 34 -36.07 0.84 42.47
CA LYS A 34 -36.73 -0.11 43.40
C LYS A 34 -35.85 -1.30 43.76
N TYR A 35 -34.83 -1.59 42.94
CA TYR A 35 -33.91 -2.70 43.12
C TYR A 35 -32.62 -2.25 43.83
N SER A 36 -32.01 -3.12 44.61
CA SER A 36 -30.75 -2.90 45.33
C SER A 36 -29.55 -3.55 44.59
N GLY A 37 -28.32 -3.23 45.00
CA GLY A 37 -27.10 -3.77 44.38
C GLY A 37 -26.45 -2.88 43.31
N SER A 38 -25.48 -3.44 42.59
CA SER A 38 -24.79 -2.83 41.46
C SER A 38 -25.73 -2.56 40.28
N ILE A 39 -25.32 -1.72 39.32
CA ILE A 39 -26.16 -1.38 38.17
C ILE A 39 -26.53 -2.61 37.33
N SER A 40 -25.62 -3.59 37.24
CA SER A 40 -25.84 -4.84 36.53
C SER A 40 -26.85 -5.74 37.26
N GLU A 41 -26.76 -5.85 38.58
CA GLU A 41 -27.68 -6.66 39.40
C GLU A 41 -29.10 -6.07 39.34
N LYS A 42 -29.23 -4.75 39.56
CA LYS A 42 -30.52 -4.04 39.43
C LYS A 42 -31.17 -4.27 38.08
N ARG A 43 -30.38 -4.22 37.01
CA ARG A 43 -30.88 -4.40 35.64
C ARG A 43 -31.29 -5.84 35.38
N ALA A 44 -30.53 -6.82 35.86
CA ALA A 44 -30.88 -8.23 35.72
C ALA A 44 -32.21 -8.56 36.42
N GLU A 45 -32.39 -8.14 37.67
CA GLU A 45 -33.65 -8.32 38.41
C GLU A 45 -34.81 -7.59 37.73
N PHE A 46 -34.58 -6.36 37.26
CA PHE A 46 -35.59 -5.60 36.53
C PHE A 46 -36.03 -6.27 35.23
N LEU A 47 -35.09 -6.82 34.45
CA LEU A 47 -35.38 -7.53 33.21
C LEU A 47 -36.10 -8.87 33.47
N LEU A 48 -35.77 -9.56 34.58
CA LEU A 48 -36.51 -10.75 35.03
C LEU A 48 -37.97 -10.40 35.35
N TRP A 49 -38.20 -9.30 36.08
CA TRP A 49 -39.55 -8.81 36.35
C TRP A 49 -40.30 -8.47 35.06
N LEU A 50 -39.69 -7.68 34.16
CA LEU A 50 -40.29 -7.34 32.86
C LEU A 50 -40.65 -8.58 32.03
N ASN A 51 -39.83 -9.63 32.09
CA ASN A 51 -40.10 -10.87 31.38
C ASN A 51 -41.25 -11.68 32.01
N SER A 52 -41.51 -11.49 33.32
CA SER A 52 -42.60 -12.12 34.06
C SER A 52 -43.95 -11.40 33.94
N GLU A 53 -43.96 -10.14 33.46
CA GLU A 53 -45.20 -9.38 33.28
C GLU A 53 -46.18 -10.08 32.31
N GLU A 54 -47.43 -10.24 32.74
CA GLU A 54 -48.49 -10.85 31.91
C GLU A 54 -48.78 -9.99 30.66
N ASN A 55 -48.84 -8.67 30.83
CA ASN A 55 -49.07 -7.74 29.72
C ASN A 55 -47.74 -7.33 29.07
N LYS A 56 -47.44 -7.96 27.94
CA LYS A 56 -46.24 -7.68 27.13
C LYS A 56 -46.44 -6.55 26.11
N ASN A 57 -47.44 -5.69 26.26
CA ASN A 57 -47.67 -4.52 25.43
C ASN A 57 -47.30 -3.26 26.20
N TYR A 58 -46.06 -2.78 26.01
CA TYR A 58 -45.58 -1.57 26.66
C TYR A 58 -44.41 -0.93 25.91
N PHE A 59 -44.23 0.37 26.18
CA PHE A 59 -43.02 1.13 25.86
C PHE A 59 -42.19 1.36 27.11
N ILE A 60 -40.87 1.33 26.97
CA ILE A 60 -39.94 1.61 28.06
C ILE A 60 -38.75 2.43 27.59
N ASP A 61 -38.28 3.40 28.40
CA ASP A 61 -37.01 4.08 28.12
C ASP A 61 -35.81 3.25 28.58
N GLY A 62 -34.76 3.29 27.77
CA GLY A 62 -33.50 2.60 28.02
C GLY A 62 -32.28 3.45 27.69
N HIS A 63 -31.14 2.99 28.21
CA HIS A 63 -29.81 3.50 27.87
C HIS A 63 -28.94 2.30 27.49
N PHE A 64 -28.11 2.45 26.46
CA PHE A 64 -27.19 1.40 26.06
C PHE A 64 -25.88 1.49 26.84
N GLN A 65 -25.30 2.68 26.91
CA GLN A 65 -24.11 2.96 27.71
C GLN A 65 -24.16 4.37 28.31
N PHE A 66 -23.23 4.64 29.21
CA PHE A 66 -22.96 5.97 29.75
C PHE A 66 -21.48 6.29 29.58
N ILE A 67 -21.16 7.55 29.26
CA ILE A 67 -19.77 8.02 29.25
C ILE A 67 -19.59 9.03 30.39
N LYS A 68 -18.69 8.71 31.33
CA LYS A 68 -18.37 9.55 32.50
C LYS A 68 -16.86 9.79 32.54
N ASN A 69 -16.42 11.04 32.50
CA ASN A 69 -15.00 11.42 32.52
C ASN A 69 -14.14 10.64 31.50
N GLY A 70 -14.69 10.37 30.32
CA GLY A 70 -14.02 9.59 29.26
C GLY A 70 -14.11 8.06 29.41
N ASN A 71 -14.59 7.54 30.54
CA ASN A 71 -14.81 6.11 30.73
C ASN A 71 -16.18 5.69 30.21
N VAL A 72 -16.21 4.64 29.39
CA VAL A 72 -17.44 4.04 28.85
C VAL A 72 -17.94 2.97 29.81
N GLU A 73 -19.15 3.13 30.32
CA GLU A 73 -19.88 2.18 31.16
C GLU A 73 -21.06 1.64 30.33
N THR A 74 -20.90 0.45 29.74
CA THR A 74 -22.00 -0.22 29.03
C THR A 74 -22.97 -0.81 30.04
N VAL A 75 -24.25 -0.43 29.94
CA VAL A 75 -25.31 -0.92 30.83
C VAL A 75 -26.26 -1.87 30.13
N PHE A 76 -26.21 -1.96 28.80
CA PHE A 76 -26.91 -2.99 28.03
C PHE A 76 -26.38 -4.39 28.37
N THR A 77 -27.28 -5.35 28.57
CA THR A 77 -26.93 -6.75 28.83
C THR A 77 -27.58 -7.70 27.81
N ASN A 78 -27.16 -8.96 27.79
CA ASN A 78 -27.73 -9.94 26.86
C ASN A 78 -29.23 -10.19 27.12
N GLU A 79 -29.67 -10.00 28.36
CA GLU A 79 -31.06 -10.16 28.80
C GLU A 79 -31.98 -9.09 28.22
N ASP A 80 -31.45 -7.92 27.80
CA ASP A 80 -32.24 -6.89 27.12
C ASP A 80 -32.86 -7.41 25.80
N LYS A 81 -32.40 -8.54 25.26
CA LYS A 81 -33.00 -9.22 24.10
C LYS A 81 -34.44 -9.69 24.32
N ILE A 82 -34.99 -9.54 25.53
CA ILE A 82 -36.42 -9.72 25.77
C ILE A 82 -37.26 -8.76 24.93
N PHE A 83 -36.80 -7.57 24.57
CA PHE A 83 -37.61 -6.64 23.77
C PHE A 83 -37.83 -7.18 22.35
N ASP A 84 -38.99 -6.86 21.77
CA ASP A 84 -39.38 -7.30 20.43
C ASP A 84 -38.93 -6.26 19.39
N VAL A 85 -39.02 -4.97 19.74
CA VAL A 85 -38.63 -3.84 18.89
C VAL A 85 -37.72 -2.89 19.67
N PHE A 86 -36.63 -2.48 19.02
CA PHE A 86 -35.69 -1.49 19.52
C PHE A 86 -35.81 -0.21 18.70
N ILE A 87 -36.09 0.91 19.37
CA ILE A 87 -36.15 2.23 18.75
C ILE A 87 -35.03 3.07 19.34
N TYR A 88 -34.22 3.70 18.50
CA TYR A 88 -33.24 4.69 18.93
C TYR A 88 -33.73 6.10 18.60
N LEU A 89 -33.84 6.96 19.62
CA LEU A 89 -34.17 8.37 19.46
C LEU A 89 -32.90 9.17 19.15
N TYR A 90 -32.74 9.56 17.89
CA TYR A 90 -31.66 10.44 17.46
C TYR A 90 -32.01 11.90 17.74
N GLN A 91 -31.03 12.65 18.25
CA GLN A 91 -31.14 14.10 18.44
C GLN A 91 -29.85 14.78 17.97
N GLU A 92 -29.98 16.04 17.52
CA GLU A 92 -28.83 16.84 17.11
C GLU A 92 -27.79 16.94 18.26
N PRO A 93 -26.50 16.62 17.99
CA PRO A 93 -25.47 16.63 19.02
C PRO A 93 -25.34 17.97 19.78
N SER A 94 -25.57 19.09 19.09
CA SER A 94 -25.56 20.43 19.69
C SER A 94 -26.70 20.63 20.70
N VAL A 95 -27.89 20.10 20.40
CA VAL A 95 -29.06 20.17 21.28
C VAL A 95 -28.87 19.31 22.52
N ILE A 96 -28.28 18.11 22.36
CA ILE A 96 -27.91 17.25 23.50
C ILE A 96 -26.92 17.98 24.41
N LEU A 97 -25.90 18.63 23.86
CA LEU A 97 -24.91 19.38 24.63
C LEU A 97 -25.56 20.51 25.45
N ASP A 98 -26.38 21.34 24.81
CA ASP A 98 -27.09 22.44 25.46
C ASP A 98 -27.98 21.94 26.62
N ARG A 99 -28.72 20.85 26.39
CA ARG A 99 -29.58 20.25 27.42
C ARG A 99 -28.79 19.61 28.56
N ILE A 100 -27.62 19.03 28.30
CA ILE A 100 -26.74 18.50 29.35
C ILE A 100 -26.20 19.65 30.21
N LEU A 101 -25.74 20.75 29.60
CA LEU A 101 -25.22 21.92 30.31
C LEU A 101 -26.26 22.53 31.26
N LYS A 102 -27.52 22.59 30.82
CA LYS A 102 -28.66 23.10 31.60
C LYS A 102 -29.20 22.11 32.64
N SER A 103 -28.73 20.87 32.68
CA SER A 103 -29.27 19.81 33.53
C SER A 103 -28.29 19.42 34.65
N GLU A 104 -28.54 19.90 35.87
CA GLU A 104 -27.74 19.57 37.06
C GLU A 104 -27.55 18.04 37.23
N LYS A 105 -28.59 17.25 36.99
CA LYS A 105 -28.57 15.78 37.07
C LYS A 105 -27.61 15.13 36.06
N ASN A 106 -27.50 15.69 34.86
CA ASN A 106 -26.79 15.07 33.73
C ASN A 106 -25.41 15.68 33.45
N GLN A 107 -24.99 16.72 34.18
CA GLN A 107 -23.65 17.32 34.04
C GLN A 107 -22.50 16.32 34.22
N LYS A 108 -22.69 15.22 34.97
CA LYS A 108 -21.70 14.13 35.08
C LYS A 108 -21.41 13.38 33.77
N TYR A 109 -22.23 13.57 32.75
CA TYR A 109 -22.07 13.01 31.40
C TYR A 109 -21.57 14.06 30.40
N LEU A 110 -21.09 15.22 30.89
CA LEU A 110 -20.64 16.31 30.02
C LEU A 110 -19.53 15.82 29.09
N PRO A 111 -19.73 15.89 27.76
CA PRO A 111 -18.77 15.42 26.80
C PRO A 111 -17.68 16.47 26.56
N ALA A 112 -16.48 16.03 26.17
CA ALA A 112 -15.37 16.94 25.88
C ALA A 112 -15.65 17.85 24.67
N THR A 113 -16.40 17.36 23.67
CA THR A 113 -16.72 18.10 22.44
C THR A 113 -18.07 17.65 21.86
N ILE A 114 -18.66 18.47 20.96
CA ILE A 114 -19.84 18.08 20.16
C ILE A 114 -19.55 16.80 19.35
N LYS A 115 -18.33 16.67 18.81
CA LYS A 115 -17.90 15.48 18.06
C LYS A 115 -17.92 14.22 18.94
N SER A 116 -17.64 14.33 20.23
CA SER A 116 -17.73 13.22 21.18
C SER A 116 -19.17 12.71 21.33
N ILE A 117 -20.18 13.60 21.30
CA ILE A 117 -21.60 13.20 21.32
C ILE A 117 -21.97 12.46 20.04
N SER A 118 -21.59 13.01 18.88
CA SER A 118 -21.82 12.35 17.59
C SER A 118 -21.19 10.94 17.56
N SER A 119 -19.95 10.81 18.04
CA SER A 119 -19.28 9.51 18.16
C SER A 119 -20.01 8.56 19.10
N TRP A 120 -20.52 9.06 20.24
CA TRP A 120 -21.27 8.24 21.19
C TRP A 120 -22.59 7.74 20.57
N GLN A 121 -23.38 8.62 19.92
CA GLN A 121 -24.61 8.19 19.24
C GLN A 121 -24.33 7.13 18.18
N ASN A 122 -23.32 7.35 17.33
CA ASN A 122 -22.97 6.41 16.27
C ASN A 122 -22.53 5.04 16.82
N ASP A 123 -21.81 5.02 17.94
CA ASP A 123 -21.38 3.79 18.61
C ASP A 123 -22.58 3.02 19.21
N GLU A 124 -23.50 3.70 19.92
CA GLU A 124 -24.73 3.07 20.45
C GLU A 124 -25.60 2.50 19.32
N ILE A 125 -25.84 3.31 18.27
CA ILE A 125 -26.64 2.90 17.11
C ILE A 125 -26.03 1.67 16.45
N SER A 126 -24.71 1.67 16.19
CA SER A 126 -24.04 0.56 15.51
C SER A 126 -24.13 -0.73 16.33
N LYS A 127 -23.87 -0.67 17.64
CA LYS A 127 -23.92 -1.83 18.54
C LYS A 127 -25.34 -2.36 18.72
N LEU A 128 -26.32 -1.49 18.90
CA LEU A 128 -27.73 -1.87 19.00
C LEU A 128 -28.21 -2.56 17.72
N ARG A 129 -27.91 -1.99 16.55
CA ARG A 129 -28.24 -2.59 15.25
C ARG A 129 -27.64 -4.00 15.12
N GLU A 130 -26.35 -4.17 15.43
CA GLU A 130 -25.67 -5.47 15.38
C GLU A 130 -26.35 -6.51 16.30
N ILE A 131 -26.74 -6.11 17.50
CA ILE A 131 -27.43 -6.99 18.44
C ILE A 131 -28.82 -7.40 17.91
N CYS A 132 -29.55 -6.45 17.32
CA CYS A 132 -30.87 -6.70 16.73
C CYS A 132 -30.77 -7.65 15.52
N HIS A 133 -29.77 -7.43 14.65
CA HIS A 133 -29.43 -8.32 13.54
C HIS A 133 -29.16 -9.75 13.99
N LYS A 134 -28.30 -9.92 15.00
CA LYS A 134 -27.96 -11.24 15.54
C LYS A 134 -29.17 -11.92 16.19
N SER A 135 -29.98 -11.16 16.91
CA SER A 135 -31.07 -11.67 17.76
C SER A 135 -32.44 -11.69 17.07
N ASN A 136 -32.51 -11.37 15.77
CA ASN A 136 -33.74 -11.28 14.97
C ASN A 136 -34.78 -10.37 15.62
N LYS A 137 -34.42 -9.08 15.80
CA LYS A 137 -35.29 -8.04 16.38
C LYS A 137 -35.43 -6.87 15.42
N ASP A 138 -36.59 -6.23 15.41
CA ASP A 138 -36.77 -5.00 14.63
C ASP A 138 -36.00 -3.85 15.28
N PHE A 139 -35.38 -3.03 14.42
CA PHE A 139 -34.59 -1.88 14.83
C PHE A 139 -34.91 -0.66 13.99
N TYR A 140 -35.22 0.46 14.66
CA TYR A 140 -35.60 1.71 14.03
C TYR A 140 -34.84 2.89 14.64
N ILE A 141 -34.47 3.85 13.80
CA ILE A 141 -33.86 5.12 14.25
C ILE A 141 -34.84 6.23 13.91
N ILE A 142 -35.30 6.96 14.93
CA ILE A 142 -36.20 8.10 14.78
C ILE A 142 -35.36 9.38 14.83
N ASP A 143 -35.20 10.04 13.69
CA ASP A 143 -34.41 11.27 13.50
C ASP A 143 -35.27 12.46 13.05
N ASP A 144 -36.50 12.54 13.55
CA ASP A 144 -37.47 13.59 13.22
C ASP A 144 -37.34 14.85 14.10
N CYS A 145 -36.10 15.15 14.52
CA CYS A 145 -35.82 16.25 15.44
C CYS A 145 -36.16 17.63 14.85
N LYS A 146 -36.02 17.80 13.52
CA LYS A 146 -36.34 19.06 12.82
C LYS A 146 -37.84 19.39 12.83
N ASN A 147 -38.70 18.36 12.83
CA ASN A 147 -40.16 18.55 12.88
C ASN A 147 -40.73 18.37 14.29
N GLY A 148 -39.88 18.34 15.32
CA GLY A 148 -40.35 18.16 16.70
C GLY A 148 -40.92 16.77 16.99
N TYR A 149 -40.52 15.75 16.23
CA TYR A 149 -40.96 14.35 16.37
C TYR A 149 -42.47 14.13 16.19
N VAL A 150 -43.13 14.94 15.35
CA VAL A 150 -44.58 14.79 15.05
C VAL A 150 -44.94 13.40 14.54
N ASN A 151 -44.00 12.70 13.88
CA ASN A 151 -44.22 11.37 13.33
C ASN A 151 -43.95 10.23 14.32
N PHE A 152 -43.48 10.53 15.54
CA PHE A 152 -43.18 9.51 16.55
C PHE A 152 -44.41 8.66 16.90
N ILE A 153 -45.53 9.31 17.19
CA ILE A 153 -46.76 8.62 17.60
C ILE A 153 -47.37 7.81 16.45
N PRO A 154 -47.61 8.38 15.26
CA PRO A 154 -48.11 7.61 14.11
C PRO A 154 -47.24 6.38 13.79
N PHE A 155 -45.92 6.53 13.79
CA PHE A 155 -45.03 5.39 13.52
C PHE A 155 -45.12 4.31 14.61
N CYS A 156 -45.19 4.71 15.88
CA CYS A 156 -45.36 3.75 16.99
C CYS A 156 -46.68 2.98 16.90
N MET A 157 -47.76 3.62 16.43
CA MET A 157 -49.05 2.95 16.17
C MET A 157 -48.90 1.93 15.03
N ASP A 158 -48.31 2.32 13.90
CA ASP A 158 -48.08 1.40 12.77
C ASP A 158 -47.21 0.19 13.16
N VAL A 159 -46.20 0.38 14.02
CA VAL A 159 -45.39 -0.72 14.56
C VAL A 159 -46.24 -1.68 15.40
N LEU A 160 -47.12 -1.17 16.26
CA LEU A 160 -48.05 -2.01 17.03
C LEU A 160 -49.07 -2.73 16.13
N ASP A 161 -49.47 -2.08 15.03
CA ASP A 161 -50.38 -2.63 14.02
C ASP A 161 -49.70 -3.60 13.04
N GLY A 162 -48.41 -3.88 13.22
CA GLY A 162 -47.69 -4.96 12.53
C GLY A 162 -46.64 -4.51 11.53
N PHE A 163 -46.26 -3.23 11.47
CA PHE A 163 -45.12 -2.79 10.67
C PHE A 163 -43.81 -3.40 11.20
N SER A 164 -43.24 -4.33 10.44
CA SER A 164 -42.01 -5.06 10.77
C SER A 164 -41.18 -5.32 9.53
N ASN A 165 -39.94 -4.81 9.50
CA ASN A 165 -38.99 -5.13 8.44
C ASN A 165 -38.51 -6.59 8.55
N LEU A 166 -38.38 -7.10 9.77
CA LEU A 166 -38.01 -8.49 10.04
C LEU A 166 -39.04 -9.48 9.48
N ASP A 167 -40.31 -9.31 9.82
CA ASP A 167 -41.36 -10.24 9.39
C ASP A 167 -41.65 -10.11 7.89
N PHE A 168 -41.50 -8.91 7.32
CA PHE A 168 -41.54 -8.72 5.88
C PHE A 168 -40.43 -9.49 5.16
N ALA A 169 -39.19 -9.46 5.69
CA ALA A 169 -38.08 -10.25 5.15
C ALA A 169 -38.34 -11.77 5.23
N LYS A 170 -38.93 -12.27 6.33
CA LYS A 170 -39.34 -13.69 6.44
C LYS A 170 -40.36 -14.06 5.38
N ARG A 171 -41.36 -13.19 5.14
CA ARG A 171 -42.38 -13.42 4.12
C ARG A 171 -41.76 -13.55 2.73
N ILE A 172 -40.88 -12.63 2.34
CA ILE A 172 -40.16 -12.70 1.06
C ILE A 172 -39.33 -14.00 0.98
N CYS A 173 -38.58 -14.34 2.03
CA CYS A 173 -37.77 -15.55 2.07
C CYS A 173 -38.60 -16.84 1.86
N ASN A 174 -39.86 -16.85 2.34
CA ASN A 174 -40.77 -17.98 2.13
C ASN A 174 -41.24 -18.09 0.67
N GLU A 175 -41.43 -16.95 0.00
CA GLU A 175 -41.85 -16.89 -1.41
C GLU A 175 -40.70 -17.24 -2.39
N ILE A 176 -39.44 -16.97 -2.02
CA ILE A 176 -38.29 -17.30 -2.86
C ILE A 176 -38.03 -18.81 -2.85
N ASN A 177 -38.16 -19.43 -4.02
CA ASN A 177 -37.83 -20.84 -4.23
C ASN A 177 -37.25 -21.04 -5.64
N PHE A 178 -35.99 -21.49 -5.72
CA PHE A 178 -35.31 -21.85 -6.95
C PHE A 178 -34.75 -23.28 -6.84
N ASP A 179 -34.72 -24.01 -7.95
CA ASP A 179 -34.24 -25.40 -7.97
C ASP A 179 -32.74 -25.50 -7.62
N SER A 180 -31.95 -24.52 -8.06
CA SER A 180 -30.54 -24.45 -7.71
C SER A 180 -30.34 -23.73 -6.38
N LYS A 181 -29.35 -24.17 -5.60
CA LYS A 181 -28.98 -23.59 -4.30
C LYS A 181 -28.26 -22.23 -4.39
N GLN A 182 -28.49 -21.44 -5.42
CA GLN A 182 -27.92 -20.10 -5.57
C GLN A 182 -29.02 -19.08 -5.84
N VAL A 183 -28.95 -17.91 -5.21
CA VAL A 183 -29.83 -16.78 -5.46
C VAL A 183 -29.02 -15.49 -5.55
N THR A 184 -29.39 -14.61 -6.49
CA THR A 184 -28.77 -13.29 -6.62
C THR A 184 -29.75 -12.20 -6.20
N LEU A 185 -29.42 -11.47 -5.13
CA LEU A 185 -30.19 -10.31 -4.69
C LEU A 185 -29.64 -9.05 -5.37
N LEU A 186 -30.50 -8.32 -6.07
CA LEU A 186 -30.13 -7.09 -6.76
C LEU A 186 -30.86 -5.91 -6.12
N ASP A 187 -30.11 -4.91 -5.66
CA ASP A 187 -30.70 -3.60 -5.43
C ASP A 187 -31.18 -2.98 -6.76
N GLY A 188 -32.16 -2.09 -6.66
CA GLY A 188 -32.78 -1.44 -7.81
C GLY A 188 -32.03 -0.19 -8.25
N ASP A 189 -32.28 0.91 -7.55
CA ASP A 189 -31.84 2.25 -7.92
C ASP A 189 -30.31 2.37 -7.90
N LYS A 190 -29.71 2.93 -8.96
CA LYS A 190 -28.24 3.04 -9.09
C LYS A 190 -27.46 1.71 -9.03
N THR A 191 -28.13 0.57 -9.05
CA THR A 191 -27.52 -0.75 -9.19
C THR A 191 -27.92 -1.37 -10.53
N ILE A 192 -29.22 -1.60 -10.71
CA ILE A 192 -29.80 -2.04 -11.99
C ILE A 192 -30.05 -0.85 -12.91
N THR A 193 -30.73 0.19 -12.41
CA THR A 193 -30.82 1.46 -13.12
C THR A 193 -29.54 2.24 -12.88
N LYS A 194 -29.08 3.07 -13.82
CA LYS A 194 -27.91 3.94 -13.59
C LYS A 194 -28.26 5.24 -12.85
N ALA A 195 -29.53 5.43 -12.50
CA ALA A 195 -30.06 6.64 -11.90
C ALA A 195 -31.04 6.29 -10.77
N ASP A 196 -31.29 7.28 -9.91
CA ASP A 196 -32.33 7.21 -8.88
C ASP A 196 -33.70 7.42 -9.55
N THR A 197 -34.58 6.42 -9.48
CA THR A 197 -35.89 6.46 -10.17
C THR A 197 -36.82 7.49 -9.56
N SER A 198 -36.84 7.66 -8.24
CA SER A 198 -37.70 8.67 -7.58
C SER A 198 -37.31 10.08 -8.03
N ARG A 199 -36.01 10.38 -8.09
CA ARG A 199 -35.53 11.66 -8.61
C ARG A 199 -35.75 11.81 -10.11
N THR A 200 -35.51 10.76 -10.89
CA THR A 200 -35.51 10.87 -12.36
C THR A 200 -36.92 10.91 -12.93
N LEU A 201 -37.82 10.10 -12.39
CA LEU A 201 -39.18 9.95 -12.92
C LEU A 201 -40.19 10.88 -12.24
N LEU A 202 -40.03 11.14 -10.93
CA LEU A 202 -40.96 11.98 -10.16
C LEU A 202 -40.41 13.35 -9.80
N ASN A 203 -39.13 13.64 -10.12
CA ASN A 203 -38.44 14.85 -9.66
C ASN A 203 -38.50 15.03 -8.14
N PHE A 204 -38.56 13.92 -7.40
CA PHE A 204 -38.66 13.93 -5.94
C PHE A 204 -37.27 14.04 -5.30
N SER A 205 -37.15 14.89 -4.29
CA SER A 205 -35.94 15.04 -3.47
C SER A 205 -36.30 15.28 -2.01
N THR A 206 -35.50 14.74 -1.09
CA THR A 206 -35.76 14.81 0.35
C THR A 206 -34.45 14.84 1.15
N ASP A 207 -34.50 15.37 2.37
CA ASP A 207 -33.41 15.39 3.36
C ASP A 207 -33.51 14.26 4.41
N ILE A 208 -34.55 13.41 4.33
CA ILE A 208 -34.80 12.29 5.26
C ILE A 208 -33.58 11.35 5.40
N PHE A 209 -32.78 11.22 4.33
CA PHE A 209 -31.66 10.28 4.30
C PHE A 209 -30.29 10.93 4.59
N ASP A 210 -30.23 12.22 4.94
CA ASP A 210 -28.97 12.96 5.15
C ASP A 210 -28.11 12.36 6.27
N ASN A 211 -28.74 11.77 7.30
CA ASN A 211 -28.03 11.10 8.41
C ASN A 211 -27.53 9.69 8.06
N ASN A 212 -27.90 9.15 6.89
CA ASN A 212 -27.48 7.83 6.40
C ASN A 212 -27.90 6.64 7.28
N PHE A 213 -29.09 6.70 7.90
CA PHE A 213 -29.59 5.65 8.79
C PHE A 213 -30.27 4.48 8.07
N TYR A 214 -31.14 4.75 7.10
CA TYR A 214 -31.81 3.75 6.25
C TYR A 214 -32.56 2.63 7.00
N THR A 215 -33.16 2.94 8.15
CA THR A 215 -34.10 2.01 8.82
C THR A 215 -35.49 2.11 8.21
N GLY A 216 -36.39 1.19 8.58
CA GLY A 216 -37.79 1.23 8.13
C GLY A 216 -38.48 2.57 8.38
N TYR A 217 -38.09 3.30 9.44
CA TYR A 217 -38.64 4.61 9.75
C TYR A 217 -38.46 5.62 8.60
N GLN A 218 -37.24 5.76 8.06
CA GLN A 218 -36.96 6.73 7.01
C GLN A 218 -37.78 6.45 5.74
N PHE A 219 -37.91 5.18 5.35
CA PHE A 219 -38.72 4.77 4.20
C PHE A 219 -40.23 4.87 4.46
N TRP A 220 -40.67 4.65 5.69
CA TRP A 220 -42.05 4.91 6.11
C TRP A 220 -42.41 6.39 5.98
N ILE A 221 -41.53 7.30 6.41
CA ILE A 221 -41.75 8.76 6.23
C ILE A 221 -41.80 9.10 4.74
N GLN A 222 -40.85 8.60 3.94
CA GLN A 222 -40.80 8.85 2.50
C GLN A 222 -42.13 8.47 1.81
N ASP A 223 -42.68 7.29 2.14
CA ASP A 223 -43.94 6.80 1.58
C ASP A 223 -45.15 7.67 1.94
N ASN A 224 -45.11 8.32 3.11
CA ASN A 224 -46.18 9.20 3.57
C ASN A 224 -46.11 10.61 2.97
N ILE A 225 -44.93 11.06 2.54
CA ILE A 225 -44.76 12.41 1.96
C ILE A 225 -44.79 12.44 0.43
N ILE A 226 -44.54 11.31 -0.23
CA ILE A 226 -44.61 11.23 -1.69
C ILE A 226 -46.07 11.25 -2.13
N ASP A 227 -46.39 12.14 -3.06
CA ASP A 227 -47.69 12.13 -3.74
C ASP A 227 -47.77 10.93 -4.67
N LYS A 228 -48.73 10.03 -4.39
CA LYS A 228 -48.96 8.80 -5.16
C LYS A 228 -49.89 9.02 -6.36
N ASN A 229 -50.43 10.22 -6.56
CA ASN A 229 -51.34 10.55 -7.67
C ASN A 229 -50.61 11.01 -8.95
N PHE A 230 -49.43 10.44 -9.24
CA PHE A 230 -48.72 10.73 -10.49
C PHE A 230 -49.30 9.96 -11.67
N ASP A 231 -49.13 10.50 -12.89
CA ASP A 231 -49.57 9.87 -14.13
C ASP A 231 -48.75 8.61 -14.43
N LYS A 232 -49.31 7.44 -14.12
CA LYS A 232 -48.66 6.14 -14.29
C LYS A 232 -48.28 5.82 -15.75
N GLU A 233 -49.07 6.27 -16.72
CA GLU A 233 -48.77 6.01 -18.14
C GLU A 233 -47.60 6.87 -18.60
N LYS A 234 -47.55 8.13 -18.18
CA LYS A 234 -46.37 8.98 -18.41
C LYS A 234 -45.11 8.37 -17.78
N ILE A 235 -45.18 7.93 -16.52
CA ILE A 235 -44.03 7.31 -15.83
C ILE A 235 -43.58 6.03 -16.54
N ARG A 236 -44.52 5.24 -17.07
CA ARG A 236 -44.20 4.04 -17.87
C ARG A 236 -43.43 4.39 -19.14
N ILE A 237 -43.85 5.43 -19.87
CA ILE A 237 -43.14 5.93 -21.06
C ILE A 237 -41.75 6.45 -20.67
N ASP A 238 -41.65 7.26 -19.61
CA ASP A 238 -40.38 7.82 -19.16
C ASP A 238 -39.42 6.72 -18.66
N ALA A 239 -39.95 5.67 -18.03
CA ALA A 239 -39.20 4.50 -17.62
C ALA A 239 -38.58 3.72 -18.80
N ASP A 240 -39.11 3.87 -20.03
CA ASP A 240 -38.50 3.30 -21.23
C ASP A 240 -37.13 3.89 -21.57
N SER A 241 -36.93 5.18 -21.23
CA SER A 241 -35.67 5.88 -21.43
C SER A 241 -34.60 5.58 -20.37
N LEU A 242 -34.94 4.88 -19.28
CA LEU A 242 -33.99 4.57 -18.22
C LEU A 242 -32.86 3.67 -18.72
N GLU A 243 -31.62 4.10 -18.48
CA GLU A 243 -30.45 3.27 -18.73
C GLU A 243 -30.40 2.11 -17.72
N ILE A 244 -30.57 0.89 -18.24
CA ILE A 244 -30.48 -0.36 -17.48
C ILE A 244 -29.10 -0.99 -17.66
N ASN A 245 -28.58 -1.55 -16.57
CA ASN A 245 -27.39 -2.36 -16.55
C ASN A 245 -27.66 -3.77 -17.08
N THR A 246 -27.89 -3.88 -18.38
CA THR A 246 -28.27 -5.13 -19.04
C THR A 246 -27.19 -6.21 -18.93
N THR A 247 -25.91 -5.84 -18.89
CA THR A 247 -24.80 -6.77 -18.67
C THR A 247 -24.91 -7.45 -17.31
N LEU A 248 -25.16 -6.68 -16.23
CA LEU A 248 -25.39 -7.24 -14.90
C LEU A 248 -26.58 -8.21 -14.93
N VAL A 249 -27.73 -7.74 -15.38
CA VAL A 249 -28.99 -8.51 -15.38
C VAL A 249 -28.85 -9.84 -16.13
N LYS A 250 -28.14 -9.86 -17.27
CA LYS A 250 -27.97 -11.07 -18.09
C LYS A 250 -26.91 -12.04 -17.57
N SER A 251 -25.98 -11.57 -16.74
CA SER A 251 -24.83 -12.37 -16.28
C SER A 251 -25.11 -13.15 -14.99
N VAL A 252 -26.14 -12.76 -14.24
CA VAL A 252 -26.45 -13.33 -12.93
C VAL A 252 -27.47 -14.47 -13.02
N LYS A 253 -27.40 -15.41 -12.07
CA LYS A 253 -28.33 -16.54 -11.97
C LYS A 253 -29.36 -16.28 -10.88
N ASN A 254 -30.61 -16.67 -11.16
CA ASN A 254 -31.77 -16.53 -10.26
C ASN A 254 -31.86 -15.14 -9.60
N PRO A 255 -31.94 -14.07 -10.41
CA PRO A 255 -32.03 -12.72 -9.88
C PRO A 255 -33.37 -12.50 -9.17
N VAL A 256 -33.33 -11.79 -8.04
CA VAL A 256 -34.48 -11.21 -7.35
C VAL A 256 -34.14 -9.76 -7.04
N ILE A 257 -35.01 -8.83 -7.41
CA ILE A 257 -34.81 -7.41 -7.15
C ILE A 257 -35.38 -7.07 -5.77
N ILE A 258 -34.57 -6.46 -4.91
CA ILE A 258 -34.95 -5.99 -3.58
C ILE A 258 -34.65 -4.49 -3.51
N SER A 259 -35.65 -3.68 -3.84
CA SER A 259 -35.51 -2.22 -3.97
C SER A 259 -36.19 -1.49 -2.81
N SER A 260 -35.56 -0.45 -2.29
CA SER A 260 -36.23 0.48 -1.37
C SER A 260 -36.99 1.61 -2.09
N GLY A 261 -36.94 1.62 -3.43
CA GLY A 261 -37.71 2.56 -4.24
C GLY A 261 -39.21 2.27 -4.19
N LEU A 262 -40.00 3.17 -4.80
CA LEU A 262 -41.46 3.09 -4.81
C LEU A 262 -41.97 1.79 -5.46
N SER A 263 -42.94 1.15 -4.81
CA SER A 263 -43.61 -0.05 -5.31
C SER A 263 -44.26 0.15 -6.67
N GLU A 264 -44.85 1.32 -6.88
CA GLU A 264 -45.57 1.73 -8.08
C GLU A 264 -44.63 1.90 -9.30
N ILE A 265 -43.32 2.03 -9.06
CA ILE A 265 -42.31 2.07 -10.12
C ILE A 265 -41.69 0.69 -10.27
N TRP A 266 -41.18 0.12 -9.19
CA TRP A 266 -40.39 -1.11 -9.24
C TRP A 266 -41.24 -2.37 -9.46
N ASN A 267 -42.34 -2.54 -8.72
CA ASN A 267 -43.21 -3.72 -8.85
C ASN A 267 -44.17 -3.57 -10.05
N ASP A 268 -44.82 -2.41 -10.22
CA ASP A 268 -45.88 -2.26 -11.22
C ASP A 268 -45.35 -2.12 -12.67
N ILE A 269 -44.17 -1.51 -12.83
CA ILE A 269 -43.60 -1.12 -14.13
C ILE A 269 -42.29 -1.89 -14.43
N LEU A 270 -41.27 -1.76 -13.58
CA LEU A 270 -39.93 -2.29 -13.89
C LEU A 270 -39.84 -3.82 -13.80
N GLU A 271 -40.56 -4.47 -12.88
CA GLU A 271 -40.67 -5.94 -12.82
C GLU A 271 -41.08 -6.53 -14.18
N LYS A 272 -42.12 -5.95 -14.80
CA LYS A 272 -42.63 -6.40 -16.11
C LYS A 272 -41.62 -6.16 -17.23
N LYS A 273 -40.93 -5.01 -17.18
CA LYS A 273 -39.90 -4.65 -18.18
C LYS A 273 -38.67 -5.55 -18.11
N LEU A 274 -38.23 -5.89 -16.90
CA LEU A 274 -37.01 -6.66 -16.68
C LEU A 274 -37.27 -8.17 -16.70
N GLY A 275 -38.51 -8.61 -16.43
CA GLY A 275 -38.85 -10.03 -16.30
C GLY A 275 -38.21 -10.67 -15.06
N ILE A 276 -37.94 -9.89 -14.02
CA ILE A 276 -37.30 -10.34 -12.78
C ILE A 276 -38.23 -10.07 -11.61
N LYS A 277 -38.45 -11.08 -10.77
CA LYS A 277 -39.29 -10.95 -9.59
C LYS A 277 -38.78 -9.81 -8.70
N THR A 278 -39.64 -8.86 -8.39
CA THR A 278 -39.28 -7.64 -7.66
C THR A 278 -40.07 -7.52 -6.37
N TYR A 279 -39.37 -7.07 -5.34
CA TYR A 279 -39.95 -6.62 -4.09
C TYR A 279 -39.48 -5.18 -3.87
N ALA A 280 -40.44 -4.26 -3.76
CA ALA A 280 -40.18 -2.84 -3.56
C ALA A 280 -41.21 -2.17 -2.62
N GLY A 281 -40.79 -1.06 -2.01
CA GLY A 281 -41.64 -0.18 -1.19
C GLY A 281 -41.10 0.07 0.22
N LYS A 282 -41.89 0.78 1.05
CA LYS A 282 -41.48 1.25 2.39
C LYS A 282 -41.02 0.19 3.38
N ASN A 283 -41.47 -1.05 3.18
CA ASN A 283 -41.11 -2.18 4.02
C ASN A 283 -39.72 -2.74 3.69
N ILE A 284 -39.02 -2.21 2.69
CA ILE A 284 -37.68 -2.63 2.31
C ILE A 284 -36.69 -1.56 2.73
N SER A 285 -36.00 -1.85 3.83
CA SER A 285 -34.92 -1.04 4.39
C SER A 285 -33.62 -1.83 4.46
N ALA A 286 -32.55 -1.21 4.95
CA ALA A 286 -31.29 -1.90 5.21
C ALA A 286 -31.48 -3.13 6.12
N GLU A 287 -32.39 -3.02 7.09
CA GLU A 287 -32.76 -4.11 8.00
C GLU A 287 -33.43 -5.27 7.25
N THR A 288 -34.32 -4.96 6.31
CA THR A 288 -35.04 -5.97 5.52
C THR A 288 -34.09 -6.74 4.62
N LYS A 289 -33.21 -6.02 3.92
CA LYS A 289 -32.23 -6.61 3.01
C LYS A 289 -31.23 -7.50 3.76
N TYR A 290 -30.81 -7.08 4.95
CA TYR A 290 -29.99 -7.89 5.86
C TYR A 290 -30.71 -9.19 6.27
N PHE A 291 -31.91 -9.09 6.85
CA PHE A 291 -32.64 -10.26 7.35
C PHE A 291 -32.99 -11.22 6.23
N LEU A 292 -33.40 -10.73 5.06
CA LEU A 292 -33.68 -11.56 3.90
C LEU A 292 -32.46 -12.39 3.50
N THR A 293 -31.29 -11.75 3.41
CA THR A 293 -30.02 -12.44 3.10
C THR A 293 -29.72 -13.51 4.13
N LYS A 294 -29.78 -13.17 5.42
CA LYS A 294 -29.56 -14.09 6.54
C LYS A 294 -30.49 -15.30 6.45
N PHE A 295 -31.78 -15.09 6.21
CA PHE A 295 -32.77 -16.18 6.14
C PHE A 295 -32.61 -17.05 4.89
N LEU A 296 -32.25 -16.48 3.75
CA LEU A 296 -31.95 -17.26 2.54
C LEU A 296 -30.73 -18.18 2.74
N LYS A 297 -29.68 -17.68 3.40
CA LYS A 297 -28.52 -18.50 3.78
C LYS A 297 -28.91 -19.63 4.73
N GLN A 298 -29.74 -19.33 5.74
CA GLN A 298 -30.27 -20.35 6.65
C GLN A 298 -31.16 -21.39 5.95
N LYS A 299 -31.86 -20.99 4.87
CA LYS A 299 -32.64 -21.86 3.98
C LYS A 299 -31.73 -22.70 3.04
N GLY A 300 -30.42 -22.48 3.07
CA GLY A 300 -29.41 -23.28 2.35
C GLY A 300 -29.04 -22.75 0.97
N TYR A 301 -29.37 -21.49 0.65
CA TYR A 301 -28.90 -20.82 -0.55
C TYR A 301 -27.48 -20.25 -0.35
N GLU A 302 -26.66 -20.35 -1.39
CA GLU A 302 -25.54 -19.45 -1.64
C GLU A 302 -26.11 -18.10 -2.13
N VAL A 303 -25.85 -17.03 -1.38
CA VAL A 303 -26.40 -15.70 -1.67
C VAL A 303 -25.31 -14.80 -2.24
N ILE A 304 -25.54 -14.32 -3.48
CA ILE A 304 -24.75 -13.26 -4.11
C ILE A 304 -25.60 -11.99 -4.08
N SER A 305 -25.01 -10.84 -3.75
CA SER A 305 -25.77 -9.59 -3.71
C SER A 305 -25.04 -8.43 -4.37
N TYR A 306 -25.83 -7.51 -4.94
CA TYR A 306 -25.37 -6.29 -5.59
C TYR A 306 -26.11 -5.07 -5.03
N GLY A 307 -25.37 -3.98 -4.78
CA GLY A 307 -25.92 -2.71 -4.28
C GLY A 307 -24.95 -1.56 -4.41
N ASP A 308 -25.40 -0.31 -4.27
CA ASP A 308 -24.58 0.88 -4.52
C ASP A 308 -24.37 1.76 -3.27
N SER A 309 -25.15 1.55 -2.22
CA SER A 309 -25.30 2.52 -1.13
C SER A 309 -25.20 1.91 0.27
N LYS A 310 -25.29 2.77 1.30
CA LYS A 310 -25.30 2.33 2.71
C LYS A 310 -26.57 1.56 3.08
N ASN A 311 -27.66 1.75 2.34
CA ASN A 311 -28.86 0.94 2.48
C ASN A 311 -28.60 -0.54 2.18
N ASP A 312 -27.63 -0.83 1.31
CA ASP A 312 -27.30 -2.18 0.86
C ASP A 312 -26.17 -2.81 1.69
N LEU A 313 -25.42 -1.99 2.43
CA LEU A 313 -24.17 -2.40 3.08
C LEU A 313 -24.30 -3.67 3.92
N TYR A 314 -25.36 -3.78 4.72
CA TYR A 314 -25.55 -4.95 5.60
C TYR A 314 -25.95 -6.21 4.82
N MET A 315 -26.72 -6.07 3.73
CA MET A 315 -27.02 -7.15 2.79
C MET A 315 -25.74 -7.67 2.12
N LEU A 316 -24.91 -6.74 1.62
CA LEU A 316 -23.63 -7.05 0.98
C LEU A 316 -22.70 -7.80 1.93
N LYS A 317 -22.61 -7.37 3.19
CA LYS A 317 -21.74 -8.00 4.21
C LYS A 317 -22.24 -9.36 4.70
N GLU A 318 -23.56 -9.58 4.74
CA GLU A 318 -24.13 -10.85 5.19
C GLU A 318 -24.07 -11.94 4.09
N SER A 319 -24.04 -11.51 2.82
CA SER A 319 -24.01 -12.41 1.66
C SER A 319 -22.74 -13.26 1.60
N ASP A 320 -22.79 -14.39 0.89
CA ASP A 320 -21.58 -15.19 0.63
C ASP A 320 -20.63 -14.44 -0.32
N ARG A 321 -21.20 -13.66 -1.24
CA ARG A 321 -20.47 -12.70 -2.08
C ARG A 321 -21.25 -11.40 -2.22
N GLY A 322 -20.79 -10.34 -1.56
CA GLY A 322 -21.33 -8.99 -1.69
C GLY A 322 -20.53 -8.14 -2.67
N ILE A 323 -21.21 -7.57 -3.67
CA ILE A 323 -20.61 -6.79 -4.74
C ILE A 323 -21.14 -5.35 -4.71
N LEU A 324 -20.27 -4.40 -4.41
CA LEU A 324 -20.58 -2.98 -4.44
C LEU A 324 -20.50 -2.46 -5.89
N VAL A 325 -21.62 -1.94 -6.38
CA VAL A 325 -21.72 -1.33 -7.71
C VAL A 325 -21.38 0.15 -7.60
N ILE A 326 -20.34 0.57 -8.32
CA ILE A 326 -19.93 1.98 -8.39
C ILE A 326 -20.19 2.51 -9.79
N ASN A 327 -21.18 3.40 -9.91
CA ASN A 327 -21.54 4.03 -11.18
C ASN A 327 -20.66 5.25 -11.52
N LYS A 328 -20.73 6.32 -10.71
CA LYS A 328 -19.96 7.56 -10.93
C LYS A 328 -18.89 7.79 -9.87
N HIS A 329 -19.31 7.71 -8.62
CA HIS A 329 -18.49 7.87 -7.42
C HIS A 329 -19.02 6.89 -6.38
N LEU A 330 -18.21 6.55 -5.38
CA LEU A 330 -18.69 5.88 -4.18
C LEU A 330 -19.88 6.68 -3.61
N SER A 331 -20.97 6.01 -3.23
CA SER A 331 -22.11 6.70 -2.65
C SER A 331 -21.66 7.55 -1.46
N ARG A 332 -22.16 8.79 -1.37
CA ARG A 332 -21.82 9.72 -0.28
C ARG A 332 -22.20 9.19 1.10
N SER A 333 -23.11 8.21 1.15
CA SER A 333 -23.52 7.54 2.38
C SER A 333 -22.49 6.54 2.91
N LEU A 334 -21.54 6.10 2.08
CA LEU A 334 -20.55 5.07 2.41
C LEU A 334 -19.19 5.68 2.70
N LYS A 335 -18.43 5.05 3.60
CA LYS A 335 -17.01 5.33 3.84
C LYS A 335 -16.13 4.20 3.28
N GLU A 336 -14.89 4.52 2.93
CA GLU A 336 -13.95 3.57 2.33
C GLU A 336 -13.65 2.36 3.23
N ASP A 337 -13.49 2.60 4.53
CA ASP A 337 -13.26 1.57 5.55
C ASP A 337 -14.47 0.64 5.72
N GLU A 338 -15.69 1.12 5.44
CA GLU A 338 -16.90 0.29 5.52
C GLU A 338 -16.99 -0.76 4.40
N VAL A 339 -16.32 -0.52 3.25
CA VAL A 339 -16.48 -1.32 2.02
C VAL A 339 -15.21 -2.04 1.56
N GLN A 340 -14.12 -1.96 2.34
CA GLN A 340 -12.81 -2.52 2.00
C GLN A 340 -12.83 -4.04 1.74
N ASP A 341 -13.76 -4.77 2.37
CA ASP A 341 -13.88 -6.23 2.30
C ASP A 341 -14.88 -6.69 1.22
N LEU A 342 -15.46 -5.76 0.45
CA LEU A 342 -16.44 -6.08 -0.60
C LEU A 342 -15.77 -6.20 -1.97
N GLU A 343 -16.32 -7.06 -2.82
CA GLU A 343 -15.99 -7.05 -4.24
C GLU A 343 -16.52 -5.75 -4.87
N ILE A 344 -15.74 -5.10 -5.74
CA ILE A 344 -16.15 -3.85 -6.38
C ILE A 344 -16.40 -4.10 -7.86
N LEU A 345 -17.61 -3.76 -8.30
CA LEU A 345 -17.98 -3.71 -9.70
C LEU A 345 -18.05 -2.26 -10.16
N ASN A 346 -16.95 -1.80 -10.76
CA ASN A 346 -16.83 -0.45 -11.31
C ASN A 346 -16.81 -0.48 -12.84
N TYR A 347 -17.86 0.04 -13.47
CA TYR A 347 -18.00 0.06 -14.94
C TYR A 347 -17.09 1.09 -15.65
N ARG A 348 -16.28 1.86 -14.91
CA ARG A 348 -15.40 2.91 -15.46
C ARG A 348 -13.93 2.50 -15.60
N HIS A 349 -13.57 1.31 -15.15
CA HIS A 349 -12.22 0.77 -15.35
C HIS A 349 -12.22 -0.03 -16.63
N HIS A 350 -11.51 0.49 -17.63
CA HIS A 350 -11.36 -0.16 -18.92
C HIS A 350 -9.99 -0.83 -18.99
N PHE A 351 -9.99 -2.13 -19.27
CA PHE A 351 -8.79 -2.90 -19.54
C PHE A 351 -8.80 -3.42 -20.98
N LEU A 352 -7.63 -3.49 -21.62
CA LEU A 352 -7.53 -4.14 -22.92
C LEU A 352 -7.85 -5.64 -22.77
N ASN A 353 -8.94 -6.09 -23.39
CA ASN A 353 -9.41 -7.47 -23.32
C ASN A 353 -9.79 -8.02 -24.71
N GLU A 354 -9.94 -9.34 -24.79
CA GLU A 354 -10.23 -10.09 -26.02
C GLU A 354 -11.55 -9.64 -26.64
N GLU A 355 -12.57 -9.40 -25.82
CA GLU A 355 -13.92 -9.02 -26.25
C GLU A 355 -13.98 -7.69 -27.03
N THR A 356 -12.92 -6.88 -27.00
CA THR A 356 -12.91 -5.56 -27.62
C THR A 356 -12.00 -5.42 -28.83
N TYR A 357 -11.41 -6.52 -29.31
CA TYR A 357 -10.57 -6.58 -30.52
C TYR A 357 -10.81 -7.90 -31.25
N ASP A 358 -10.50 -7.95 -32.55
CA ASP A 358 -10.44 -9.25 -33.23
C ASP A 358 -9.25 -10.09 -32.74
N ASP A 359 -9.30 -11.40 -33.01
CA ASP A 359 -8.33 -12.37 -32.51
C ASP A 359 -6.88 -12.07 -32.94
N GLU A 360 -6.68 -11.54 -34.15
CA GLU A 360 -5.36 -11.26 -34.69
C GLU A 360 -4.75 -9.99 -34.05
N GLU A 361 -5.56 -8.95 -33.90
CA GLU A 361 -5.18 -7.71 -33.23
C GLU A 361 -4.93 -7.96 -31.74
N TYR A 362 -5.78 -8.74 -31.07
CA TYR A 362 -5.60 -9.04 -29.66
C TYR A 362 -4.34 -9.88 -29.40
N LYS A 363 -3.96 -10.76 -30.33
CA LYS A 363 -2.69 -11.49 -30.26
C LYS A 363 -1.48 -10.54 -30.25
N LYS A 364 -1.47 -9.52 -31.11
CA LYS A 364 -0.42 -8.48 -31.14
C LYS A 364 -0.40 -7.68 -29.83
N ILE A 365 -1.56 -7.38 -29.26
CA ILE A 365 -1.67 -6.73 -27.94
C ILE A 365 -1.06 -7.61 -26.85
N LYS A 366 -1.32 -8.93 -26.83
CA LYS A 366 -0.72 -9.87 -25.86
C LYS A 366 0.82 -9.87 -25.96
N GLU A 367 1.38 -9.78 -27.16
CA GLU A 367 2.83 -9.71 -27.38
C GLU A 367 3.43 -8.43 -26.79
N TYR A 368 2.82 -7.26 -27.06
CA TYR A 368 3.27 -6.01 -26.46
C TYR A 368 3.12 -6.03 -24.93
N ILE A 369 2.02 -6.56 -24.40
CA ILE A 369 1.84 -6.73 -22.95
C ILE A 369 2.99 -7.56 -22.37
N ALA A 370 3.34 -8.69 -23.00
CA ALA A 370 4.43 -9.54 -22.54
C ALA A 370 5.78 -8.79 -22.49
N ILE A 371 6.07 -7.97 -23.51
CA ILE A 371 7.28 -7.12 -23.54
C ILE A 371 7.31 -6.14 -22.35
N THR A 372 6.16 -5.57 -21.97
CA THR A 372 6.13 -4.57 -20.90
C THR A 372 6.28 -5.13 -19.48
N LYS A 373 6.04 -6.43 -19.27
CA LYS A 373 6.16 -7.03 -17.94
C LYS A 373 7.58 -6.92 -17.39
N SER A 374 7.68 -6.75 -16.06
CA SER A 374 8.94 -6.56 -15.35
C SER A 374 9.87 -7.77 -15.42
N ASP A 375 9.34 -8.96 -15.64
CA ASP A 375 10.08 -10.23 -15.76
C ASP A 375 10.52 -10.53 -17.21
N SER A 376 10.10 -9.74 -18.20
CA SER A 376 10.45 -9.94 -19.61
C SER A 376 11.95 -9.82 -19.92
N GLY A 377 12.69 -9.06 -19.10
CA GLY A 377 14.09 -8.72 -19.35
C GLY A 377 14.32 -7.79 -20.56
N ILE A 378 13.26 -7.26 -21.19
CA ILE A 378 13.34 -6.39 -22.37
C ILE A 378 13.40 -4.92 -21.93
N ASN A 379 14.34 -4.17 -22.52
CA ASN A 379 14.63 -2.76 -22.23
C ASN A 379 14.73 -1.93 -23.52
N GLY A 380 14.84 -0.61 -23.37
CA GLY A 380 15.16 0.32 -24.44
C GLY A 380 14.09 0.39 -25.53
N ASN A 381 14.53 0.48 -26.78
CA ASN A 381 13.67 0.71 -27.95
C ASN A 381 12.50 -0.28 -28.08
N LYS A 382 12.72 -1.58 -27.84
CA LYS A 382 11.66 -2.59 -27.93
C LYS A 382 10.59 -2.38 -26.87
N LEU A 383 11.00 -2.04 -25.65
CA LEU A 383 10.07 -1.73 -24.56
C LEU A 383 9.32 -0.42 -24.83
N ALA A 384 10.03 0.62 -25.28
CA ALA A 384 9.46 1.91 -25.66
C ALA A 384 8.41 1.76 -26.77
N LYS A 385 8.70 0.98 -27.81
CA LYS A 385 7.75 0.68 -28.88
C LYS A 385 6.50 -0.02 -28.34
N ALA A 386 6.65 -1.00 -27.46
CA ALA A 386 5.50 -1.67 -26.87
C ALA A 386 4.60 -0.69 -26.07
N HIS A 387 5.19 0.22 -25.28
CA HIS A 387 4.43 1.26 -24.60
C HIS A 387 3.70 2.19 -25.58
N PHE A 388 4.37 2.61 -26.66
CA PHE A 388 3.80 3.47 -27.70
C PHE A 388 2.58 2.81 -28.38
N GLU A 389 2.75 1.59 -28.87
CA GLU A 389 1.69 0.85 -29.57
C GLU A 389 0.48 0.61 -28.66
N LEU A 390 0.73 0.23 -27.40
CA LEU A 390 -0.32 0.06 -26.40
C LEU A 390 -1.05 1.37 -26.09
N GLY A 391 -0.34 2.50 -26.05
CA GLY A 391 -0.92 3.84 -25.88
C GLY A 391 -1.93 4.15 -26.98
N GLY A 392 -1.58 3.88 -28.23
CA GLY A 392 -2.50 4.04 -29.37
C GLY A 392 -3.77 3.19 -29.22
N LYS A 393 -3.65 1.97 -28.70
CA LYS A 393 -4.81 1.09 -28.42
C LYS A 393 -5.72 1.61 -27.31
N LEU A 394 -5.23 2.42 -26.38
CA LEU A 394 -6.09 3.00 -25.33
C LEU A 394 -7.05 4.08 -25.87
N VAL A 395 -6.76 4.69 -27.02
CA VAL A 395 -7.54 5.81 -27.58
C VAL A 395 -9.01 5.50 -27.78
N LYS A 396 -9.37 4.25 -28.09
CA LYS A 396 -10.78 3.86 -28.28
C LYS A 396 -11.68 4.17 -27.08
N TYR A 397 -11.13 4.11 -25.86
CA TYR A 397 -11.86 4.42 -24.63
C TYR A 397 -12.03 5.93 -24.40
N PHE A 398 -11.33 6.76 -25.18
CA PHE A 398 -11.46 8.22 -25.21
C PHE A 398 -12.27 8.72 -26.41
N SER A 399 -12.90 7.83 -27.19
CA SER A 399 -13.63 8.16 -28.42
C SER A 399 -14.75 9.20 -28.28
N LYS A 400 -15.31 9.37 -27.07
CA LYS A 400 -16.33 10.39 -26.77
C LYS A 400 -15.75 11.77 -26.44
N LEU A 401 -14.43 11.88 -26.28
CA LEU A 401 -13.74 13.13 -26.00
C LEU A 401 -13.40 13.85 -27.30
N LYS A 402 -13.49 15.18 -27.28
CA LYS A 402 -13.03 16.02 -28.38
C LYS A 402 -11.55 16.38 -28.17
N PRO A 403 -10.65 16.14 -29.14
CA PRO A 403 -9.22 16.42 -28.98
C PRO A 403 -8.91 17.89 -28.63
N ASN A 404 -9.57 18.82 -29.31
CA ASN A 404 -9.41 20.27 -29.08
C ASN A 404 -9.91 20.76 -27.70
N GLU A 405 -10.72 19.97 -27.00
CA GLU A 405 -11.20 20.23 -25.63
C GLU A 405 -10.48 19.38 -24.58
N THR A 406 -9.35 18.76 -24.93
CA THR A 406 -8.64 17.79 -24.06
C THR A 406 -7.15 18.12 -23.96
N THR A 407 -6.58 17.95 -22.77
CA THR A 407 -5.13 18.02 -22.53
C THR A 407 -4.62 16.66 -22.06
N ILE A 408 -3.57 16.15 -22.70
CA ILE A 408 -2.80 14.98 -22.25
C ILE A 408 -1.62 15.47 -21.41
N VAL A 409 -1.48 14.94 -20.19
CA VAL A 409 -0.36 15.22 -19.30
C VAL A 409 0.46 13.95 -19.11
N SER A 410 1.66 13.92 -19.72
CA SER A 410 2.63 12.83 -19.57
C SER A 410 3.42 12.97 -18.27
N PHE A 411 3.35 11.98 -17.38
CA PHE A 411 4.16 11.92 -16.17
C PHE A 411 5.54 11.35 -16.49
N GLU A 412 6.53 12.23 -16.49
CA GLU A 412 7.89 11.89 -16.84
C GLU A 412 8.60 11.20 -15.66
N ARG A 413 9.36 10.14 -15.89
CA ARG A 413 9.81 9.62 -17.21
C ARG A 413 8.95 8.44 -17.72
N SER A 414 8.22 7.77 -16.83
CA SER A 414 7.64 6.45 -17.13
C SER A 414 6.44 6.49 -18.08
N GLY A 415 5.68 7.59 -18.08
CA GLY A 415 4.51 7.79 -18.93
C GLY A 415 4.81 8.18 -20.38
N HIS A 416 6.03 8.61 -20.69
CA HIS A 416 6.40 9.27 -21.95
C HIS A 416 5.87 8.56 -23.21
N PHE A 417 6.39 7.36 -23.49
CA PHE A 417 6.05 6.64 -24.71
C PHE A 417 4.59 6.20 -24.77
N LEU A 418 3.96 5.94 -23.62
CA LEU A 418 2.52 5.63 -23.57
C LEU A 418 1.69 6.86 -23.94
N ALA A 419 2.08 8.04 -23.44
CA ALA A 419 1.43 9.31 -23.75
C ALA A 419 1.62 9.69 -25.22
N ASP A 420 2.82 9.50 -25.78
CA ASP A 420 3.09 9.71 -27.21
C ASP A 420 2.19 8.81 -28.08
N GLY A 421 2.02 7.55 -27.70
CA GLY A 421 1.13 6.63 -28.40
C GLY A 421 -0.33 7.12 -28.43
N ILE A 422 -0.80 7.65 -27.30
CA ILE A 422 -2.12 8.28 -27.20
C ILE A 422 -2.19 9.52 -28.09
N PHE A 423 -1.23 10.45 -27.96
CA PHE A 423 -1.20 11.71 -28.69
C PHE A 423 -1.19 11.52 -30.22
N MET A 424 -0.36 10.59 -30.72
CA MET A 424 -0.25 10.29 -32.16
C MET A 424 -1.54 9.72 -32.75
N ASN A 425 -2.45 9.19 -31.91
CA ASN A 425 -3.75 8.66 -32.32
C ASN A 425 -4.93 9.53 -31.82
N PHE A 426 -4.66 10.58 -31.04
CA PHE A 426 -5.63 11.47 -30.41
C PHE A 426 -5.01 12.86 -30.26
N ASP A 427 -5.09 13.65 -31.33
CA ASP A 427 -4.43 14.95 -31.56
C ASP A 427 -4.94 16.07 -30.61
N ALA A 428 -4.71 15.88 -29.32
CA ALA A 428 -5.09 16.75 -28.23
C ALA A 428 -3.90 17.61 -27.77
N ARG A 429 -4.13 18.62 -26.92
CA ARG A 429 -3.01 19.39 -26.36
C ARG A 429 -2.10 18.49 -25.52
N PHE A 430 -0.79 18.53 -25.73
CA PHE A 430 0.17 17.69 -25.02
C PHE A 430 1.05 18.48 -24.06
N VAL A 431 1.23 17.97 -22.84
CA VAL A 431 2.08 18.57 -21.80
C VAL A 431 2.88 17.48 -21.08
N THR A 432 4.18 17.71 -20.89
CA THR A 432 5.02 16.85 -20.03
C THR A 432 5.09 17.41 -18.62
N TYR A 433 5.09 16.55 -17.61
CA TYR A 433 5.15 16.93 -16.21
C TYR A 433 6.15 16.09 -15.42
N ASN A 434 7.03 16.75 -14.67
CA ASN A 434 7.93 16.10 -13.72
C ASN A 434 7.86 16.81 -12.36
N SER A 435 7.28 16.12 -11.37
CA SER A 435 7.02 16.68 -10.04
C SER A 435 8.26 17.10 -9.25
N LYS A 436 9.47 16.70 -9.67
CA LYS A 436 10.73 17.11 -9.03
C LYS A 436 11.25 18.45 -9.52
N PHE A 437 10.87 18.85 -10.74
CA PHE A 437 11.49 20.00 -11.42
C PHE A 437 10.48 21.08 -11.78
N GLN A 438 9.17 20.80 -11.71
CA GLN A 438 8.13 21.69 -12.20
C GLN A 438 6.90 21.64 -11.30
N ASP A 439 6.21 22.78 -11.17
CA ASP A 439 4.85 22.85 -10.65
C ASP A 439 3.86 22.20 -11.64
N PHE A 440 2.71 21.78 -11.12
CA PHE A 440 1.68 21.16 -11.95
C PHE A 440 1.13 22.19 -12.98
N PRO A 441 1.05 21.83 -14.28
CA PRO A 441 0.65 22.77 -15.32
C PRO A 441 -0.79 23.25 -15.15
N LYS A 442 -1.09 24.46 -15.64
CA LYS A 442 -2.45 24.98 -15.68
C LYS A 442 -3.25 24.28 -16.77
N VAL A 443 -4.37 23.66 -16.42
CA VAL A 443 -5.27 22.99 -17.37
C VAL A 443 -6.31 23.98 -17.87
N GLN A 444 -6.31 24.26 -19.17
CA GLN A 444 -7.22 25.22 -19.82
C GLN A 444 -8.35 24.54 -20.61
N THR A 445 -8.34 23.21 -20.69
CA THR A 445 -9.30 22.40 -21.44
C THR A 445 -10.38 21.81 -20.52
N LYS A 446 -11.50 21.40 -21.11
CA LYS A 446 -12.61 20.77 -20.37
C LYS A 446 -12.24 19.40 -19.81
N ASN A 447 -11.39 18.66 -20.52
CA ASN A 447 -10.95 17.32 -20.14
C ASN A 447 -9.42 17.29 -19.97
N VAL A 448 -8.95 16.41 -19.09
CA VAL A 448 -7.53 16.10 -18.93
C VAL A 448 -7.31 14.59 -18.84
N ILE A 449 -6.30 14.08 -19.54
CA ILE A 449 -5.85 12.69 -19.49
C ILE A 449 -4.49 12.67 -18.80
N LEU A 450 -4.43 12.13 -17.58
CA LEU A 450 -3.21 11.93 -16.82
C LEU A 450 -2.58 10.59 -17.21
N VAL A 451 -1.38 10.61 -17.77
CA VAL A 451 -0.72 9.42 -18.33
C VAL A 451 0.53 9.07 -17.54
N ASP A 452 0.55 7.90 -16.90
CA ASP A 452 1.74 7.39 -16.20
C ASP A 452 1.97 5.92 -16.60
N GLY A 453 3.23 5.54 -16.81
CA GLY A 453 3.58 4.19 -17.26
C GLY A 453 3.22 3.12 -16.23
N VAL A 454 3.34 3.44 -14.94
CA VAL A 454 3.07 2.51 -13.83
C VAL A 454 2.39 3.21 -12.66
N ILE A 455 1.19 2.78 -12.30
CA ILE A 455 0.48 3.24 -11.10
C ILE A 455 0.60 2.18 -10.00
N ASN A 456 1.56 2.36 -9.08
CA ASN A 456 1.82 1.40 -8.01
C ASN A 456 1.01 1.67 -6.73
N ASN A 457 1.11 2.86 -6.14
CA ASN A 457 0.32 3.24 -4.95
C ASN A 457 -0.70 4.36 -5.23
N GLY A 458 -0.66 4.96 -6.41
CA GLY A 458 -1.56 6.03 -6.85
C GLY A 458 -1.23 7.44 -6.36
N ASN A 459 -0.28 7.63 -5.44
CA ASN A 459 -0.11 8.92 -4.75
C ASN A 459 0.30 10.06 -5.70
N THR A 460 1.11 9.79 -6.72
CA THR A 460 1.54 10.80 -7.70
C THR A 460 0.36 11.36 -8.49
N ILE A 461 -0.54 10.47 -8.95
CA ILE A 461 -1.74 10.85 -9.69
C ILE A 461 -2.73 11.58 -8.78
N LEU A 462 -2.96 11.11 -7.56
CA LEU A 462 -3.86 11.77 -6.60
C LEU A 462 -3.44 13.22 -6.31
N LYS A 463 -2.15 13.47 -6.11
CA LYS A 463 -1.63 14.85 -5.95
C LYS A 463 -1.89 15.73 -7.17
N ALA A 464 -1.78 15.18 -8.37
CA ALA A 464 -2.10 15.91 -9.59
C ALA A 464 -3.60 16.22 -9.69
N ILE A 465 -4.45 15.28 -9.30
CA ILE A 465 -5.91 15.46 -9.23
C ILE A 465 -6.26 16.60 -8.27
N GLU A 466 -5.68 16.62 -7.07
CA GLU A 466 -5.85 17.70 -6.10
C GLU A 466 -5.46 19.05 -6.70
N LYS A 467 -4.33 19.11 -7.42
CA LYS A 467 -3.87 20.33 -8.10
C LYS A 467 -4.82 20.79 -9.20
N ILE A 468 -5.41 19.87 -9.97
CA ILE A 468 -6.41 20.20 -11.01
C ILE A 468 -7.69 20.73 -10.37
N GLN A 469 -8.17 20.08 -9.31
CA GLN A 469 -9.38 20.48 -8.61
C GLN A 469 -9.23 21.86 -7.94
N GLN A 470 -8.04 22.17 -7.40
CA GLN A 470 -7.70 23.51 -6.91
C GLN A 470 -7.76 24.59 -8.00
N GLN A 471 -7.51 24.23 -9.26
CA GLN A 471 -7.63 25.15 -10.39
C GLN A 471 -9.09 25.32 -10.83
N ASN A 472 -9.81 24.20 -11.05
CA ASN A 472 -11.21 24.19 -11.44
C ASN A 472 -11.84 22.80 -11.23
N PHE A 473 -12.86 22.72 -10.36
CA PHE A 473 -13.60 21.49 -10.08
C PHE A 473 -14.43 20.95 -11.26
N SER A 474 -14.68 21.75 -12.31
CA SER A 474 -15.48 21.36 -13.46
C SER A 474 -14.68 20.59 -14.54
N ILE A 475 -13.37 20.43 -14.36
CA ILE A 475 -12.52 19.70 -15.31
C ILE A 475 -12.76 18.20 -15.18
N ASN A 476 -13.04 17.52 -16.29
CA ASN A 476 -13.18 16.08 -16.34
C ASN A 476 -11.81 15.40 -16.35
N ILE A 477 -11.56 14.51 -15.39
CA ILE A 477 -10.28 13.82 -15.24
C ILE A 477 -10.37 12.38 -15.72
N PHE A 478 -9.44 12.00 -16.59
CA PHE A 478 -9.20 10.66 -17.10
C PHE A 478 -7.80 10.22 -16.71
N ILE A 479 -7.61 8.93 -16.47
CA ILE A 479 -6.33 8.35 -16.08
C ILE A 479 -5.99 7.25 -17.09
N ALA A 480 -4.79 7.30 -17.66
CA ALA A 480 -4.28 6.29 -18.58
C ALA A 480 -2.99 5.68 -18.03
N THR A 481 -2.87 4.35 -18.07
CA THR A 481 -1.63 3.67 -17.63
C THR A 481 -1.38 2.36 -18.33
N ASN A 482 -0.11 1.94 -18.39
CA ASN A 482 0.21 0.61 -18.89
C ASN A 482 -0.06 -0.46 -17.82
N VAL A 483 0.21 -0.18 -16.55
CA VAL A 483 -0.10 -1.13 -15.47
C VAL A 483 -0.48 -0.42 -14.19
N ILE A 484 -1.57 -0.88 -13.58
CA ILE A 484 -2.00 -0.47 -12.24
C ILE A 484 -1.97 -1.64 -11.26
N ASN A 485 -1.51 -1.38 -10.04
CA ASN A 485 -1.62 -2.33 -8.94
C ASN A 485 -3.07 -2.44 -8.45
N LYS A 486 -3.53 -3.65 -8.11
CA LYS A 486 -4.91 -3.89 -7.65
C LYS A 486 -5.29 -3.09 -6.40
N ASP A 487 -4.38 -2.89 -5.45
CA ASP A 487 -4.63 -2.07 -4.25
C ASP A 487 -4.83 -0.59 -4.61
N ALA A 488 -4.08 -0.09 -5.59
CA ALA A 488 -4.18 1.29 -6.04
C ALA A 488 -5.44 1.55 -6.85
N LEU A 489 -5.99 0.52 -7.50
CA LEU A 489 -7.20 0.62 -8.33
C LEU A 489 -8.38 1.20 -7.55
N ILE A 490 -8.55 0.79 -6.29
CA ILE A 490 -9.62 1.24 -5.39
C ILE A 490 -9.63 2.77 -5.24
N LYS A 491 -8.45 3.38 -5.17
CA LYS A 491 -8.29 4.83 -5.01
C LYS A 491 -8.78 5.64 -6.20
N PHE A 492 -8.92 5.01 -7.36
CA PHE A 492 -9.33 5.65 -8.60
C PHE A 492 -10.76 5.28 -9.01
N ASN A 493 -11.55 4.73 -8.10
CA ASN A 493 -12.94 4.35 -8.38
C ASN A 493 -13.83 5.53 -8.81
N ALA A 494 -13.49 6.75 -8.40
CA ALA A 494 -14.21 7.97 -8.75
C ALA A 494 -13.86 8.53 -10.16
N PHE A 495 -12.87 7.95 -10.85
CA PHE A 495 -12.33 8.48 -12.10
C PHE A 495 -12.46 7.47 -13.25
N ASN A 496 -12.45 7.97 -14.48
CA ASN A 496 -12.38 7.12 -15.66
C ASN A 496 -10.93 6.66 -15.84
N LEU A 497 -10.68 5.38 -15.53
CA LEU A 497 -9.35 4.79 -15.60
C LEU A 497 -9.29 3.81 -16.76
N VAL A 498 -8.34 4.05 -17.64
CA VAL A 498 -8.06 3.20 -18.80
C VAL A 498 -6.66 2.62 -18.61
N ALA A 499 -6.57 1.31 -18.48
CA ALA A 499 -5.30 0.62 -18.28
C ALA A 499 -5.10 -0.48 -19.31
N VAL A 500 -3.85 -0.78 -19.65
CA VAL A 500 -3.56 -1.98 -20.44
C VAL A 500 -3.82 -3.23 -19.60
N ARG A 501 -3.39 -3.25 -18.33
CA ARG A 501 -3.62 -4.37 -17.41
C ARG A 501 -3.63 -3.96 -15.93
N SER A 502 -4.21 -4.80 -15.08
CA SER A 502 -4.01 -4.76 -13.63
C SER A 502 -2.98 -5.81 -13.18
N SER A 503 -2.41 -5.63 -12.00
CA SER A 503 -1.39 -6.52 -11.42
C SER A 503 -1.53 -6.62 -9.90
N SER A 504 -1.42 -7.81 -9.34
CA SER A 504 -1.30 -7.98 -7.89
C SER A 504 0.11 -7.65 -7.37
N ASN A 505 1.12 -7.64 -8.26
CA ASN A 505 2.51 -7.39 -7.86
C ASN A 505 2.70 -5.95 -7.40
N LYS A 506 3.42 -5.79 -6.28
CA LYS A 506 3.80 -4.52 -5.67
C LYS A 506 5.28 -4.57 -5.31
N PHE A 507 6.07 -3.72 -5.94
CA PHE A 507 7.49 -3.62 -5.64
C PHE A 507 7.97 -2.17 -5.77
N VAL A 508 9.08 -1.86 -5.09
CA VAL A 508 9.81 -0.60 -5.21
C VAL A 508 10.69 -0.68 -6.45
N GLY A 509 10.51 0.27 -7.38
CA GLY A 509 11.36 0.39 -8.57
C GLY A 509 12.81 0.65 -8.17
N SER A 510 13.73 -0.11 -8.74
CA SER A 510 15.17 0.09 -8.61
C SER A 510 15.90 -0.37 -9.87
N ASN A 511 17.18 -0.02 -9.98
CA ASN A 511 18.03 -0.42 -11.08
C ASN A 511 18.46 -1.91 -10.93
N VAL A 512 17.50 -2.82 -11.16
CA VAL A 512 17.70 -4.28 -11.19
C VAL A 512 17.13 -4.84 -12.50
N LYS A 513 17.55 -6.03 -12.92
CA LYS A 513 17.06 -6.67 -14.17
C LYS A 513 15.74 -7.43 -13.98
N LYS A 514 15.47 -7.95 -12.77
CA LYS A 514 14.28 -8.75 -12.42
C LYS A 514 13.80 -8.39 -11.02
N GLN A 515 12.55 -8.76 -10.70
CA GLN A 515 11.99 -8.56 -9.37
C GLN A 515 12.58 -9.55 -8.36
N ILE A 516 13.09 -9.04 -7.23
CA ILE A 516 13.62 -9.79 -6.10
C ILE A 516 12.89 -9.31 -4.84
N GLY A 517 12.04 -10.16 -4.28
CA GLY A 517 11.15 -9.79 -3.17
C GLY A 517 10.29 -8.57 -3.52
N ASN A 518 10.36 -7.53 -2.70
CA ASN A 518 9.62 -6.27 -2.87
C ASN A 518 10.38 -5.22 -3.68
N VAL A 519 11.45 -5.58 -4.37
CA VAL A 519 12.24 -4.68 -5.21
C VAL A 519 12.21 -5.21 -6.64
N GLY A 520 11.94 -4.36 -7.62
CA GLY A 520 11.88 -4.78 -9.01
C GLY A 520 12.33 -3.71 -9.98
N PRO A 521 12.44 -4.06 -11.26
CA PRO A 521 13.13 -3.22 -12.23
C PRO A 521 12.32 -1.94 -12.46
N ASP A 522 12.97 -0.79 -12.26
CA ASP A 522 12.34 0.51 -12.48
C ASP A 522 11.96 0.66 -13.95
N THR A 523 10.69 1.00 -14.20
CA THR A 523 10.18 1.07 -15.59
C THR A 523 10.82 2.21 -16.36
N SER A 524 11.15 3.33 -15.72
CA SER A 524 11.87 4.42 -16.38
C SER A 524 13.29 3.97 -16.73
N ASP A 525 13.98 3.29 -15.82
CA ASP A 525 15.36 2.86 -16.09
C ASP A 525 15.42 1.79 -17.19
N ARG A 526 14.42 0.90 -17.26
CA ARG A 526 14.25 -0.04 -18.39
C ARG A 526 13.98 0.68 -19.71
N LEU A 527 13.06 1.65 -19.72
CA LEU A 527 12.65 2.37 -20.94
C LEU A 527 13.80 3.14 -21.59
N PHE A 528 14.64 3.77 -20.77
CA PHE A 528 15.72 4.63 -21.24
C PHE A 528 17.12 3.99 -21.18
N ASN A 529 17.20 2.66 -21.01
CA ASN A 529 18.47 1.92 -20.88
C ASN A 529 19.40 2.41 -19.76
N PHE A 530 18.82 2.91 -18.65
CA PHE A 530 19.59 3.23 -17.44
C PHE A 530 19.83 2.01 -16.54
N ILE A 531 19.48 0.79 -16.98
CA ILE A 531 19.87 -0.43 -16.28
C ILE A 531 21.38 -0.68 -16.46
N SER A 532 22.18 -0.04 -15.63
CA SER A 532 23.62 -0.28 -15.57
C SER A 532 23.92 -1.62 -14.89
N SER A 533 25.01 -2.25 -15.30
CA SER A 533 25.79 -3.18 -14.49
C SER A 533 25.93 -2.65 -13.05
N PHE A 534 25.84 -3.55 -12.08
CA PHE A 534 26.11 -3.18 -10.70
C PHE A 534 27.63 -3.09 -10.54
N SER A 535 28.15 -1.97 -10.06
CA SER A 535 29.59 -1.71 -9.96
C SER A 535 30.05 -1.71 -8.50
N ILE A 536 31.13 -2.42 -8.21
CA ILE A 536 31.90 -2.29 -6.98
C ILE A 536 32.94 -1.20 -7.18
N SER A 537 32.89 -0.12 -6.39
CA SER A 537 33.79 1.04 -6.54
C SER A 537 35.26 0.70 -6.30
N GLU A 538 35.55 -0.14 -5.30
CA GLU A 538 36.89 -0.65 -5.02
C GLU A 538 36.76 -2.07 -4.47
N LEU A 539 37.49 -3.01 -5.08
CA LEU A 539 37.55 -4.40 -4.67
C LEU A 539 38.99 -4.75 -4.29
N GLU A 540 39.18 -5.20 -3.06
CA GLU A 540 40.47 -5.56 -2.48
C GLU A 540 40.75 -7.06 -2.62
N LEU A 541 41.98 -7.44 -2.96
CA LEU A 541 42.45 -8.82 -2.75
C LEU A 541 43.93 -8.88 -2.40
N SER A 542 44.32 -9.90 -1.63
CA SER A 542 45.70 -10.17 -1.24
C SER A 542 46.23 -11.39 -2.00
N ILE A 543 47.39 -11.24 -2.66
CA ILE A 543 48.08 -12.33 -3.36
C ILE A 543 49.12 -13.04 -2.47
N ASN A 544 49.42 -12.48 -1.29
CA ASN A 544 50.27 -13.07 -0.27
C ASN A 544 49.90 -12.48 1.12
N ASN A 545 50.45 -13.05 2.19
CA ASN A 545 50.24 -12.59 3.57
C ASN A 545 51.54 -12.14 4.28
N LYS A 546 52.63 -11.93 3.53
CA LYS A 546 53.94 -11.58 4.09
C LYS A 546 54.27 -10.13 3.74
N CYS A 547 54.79 -9.37 4.70
CA CYS A 547 55.29 -8.02 4.48
C CYS A 547 56.72 -7.90 5.01
N ASN A 548 57.50 -7.02 4.39
CA ASN A 548 58.81 -6.60 4.89
C ASN A 548 58.73 -5.65 6.11
N LEU A 549 57.51 -5.28 6.53
CA LEU A 549 57.23 -4.48 7.72
C LEU A 549 56.41 -5.27 8.75
N GLN A 550 56.53 -4.85 10.01
CA GLN A 550 55.80 -5.40 11.16
C GLN A 550 55.11 -4.25 11.90
N CYS A 551 54.18 -3.58 11.22
CA CYS A 551 53.51 -2.41 11.75
C CYS A 551 52.55 -2.80 12.89
N ARG A 552 52.62 -2.07 14.01
CA ARG A 552 51.66 -2.13 15.12
C ARG A 552 50.25 -1.80 14.59
N GLU A 553 49.24 -2.55 15.05
CA GLU A 553 47.83 -2.41 14.65
C GLU A 553 47.60 -2.38 13.13
N CYS A 554 48.42 -3.08 12.34
CA CYS A 554 48.22 -3.19 10.90
C CYS A 554 46.80 -3.71 10.58
N GLY A 555 46.05 -3.02 9.72
CA GLY A 555 44.72 -3.45 9.29
C GLY A 555 44.68 -4.80 8.55
N PHE A 556 45.84 -5.28 8.09
CA PHE A 556 46.02 -6.59 7.47
C PHE A 556 46.52 -7.66 8.45
N LEU A 557 46.79 -7.29 9.72
CA LEU A 557 47.30 -8.14 10.79
C LEU A 557 48.69 -8.75 10.54
N THR A 558 49.50 -8.20 9.63
CA THR A 558 50.87 -8.68 9.38
C THR A 558 51.78 -8.45 10.61
N PRO A 559 52.64 -9.42 11.01
CA PRO A 559 53.04 -10.66 10.33
C PRO A 559 52.05 -11.84 10.43
N ASN A 560 51.01 -11.72 11.25
CA ASN A 560 50.03 -12.77 11.52
C ASN A 560 48.81 -12.71 10.57
N GLN A 561 48.98 -12.14 9.38
CA GLN A 561 47.90 -12.07 8.40
C GLN A 561 47.50 -13.51 8.02
N PRO A 562 46.22 -13.89 8.13
CA PRO A 562 45.79 -15.21 7.71
C PRO A 562 46.05 -15.46 6.23
N THR A 563 46.20 -16.72 5.84
CA THR A 563 46.37 -17.08 4.44
C THR A 563 45.14 -16.61 3.63
N PRO A 564 45.34 -15.82 2.56
CA PRO A 564 44.23 -15.27 1.76
C PRO A 564 43.59 -16.28 0.81
N THR A 565 44.06 -17.54 0.80
CA THR A 565 43.60 -18.63 -0.06
C THR A 565 43.42 -19.91 0.76
N ILE A 566 42.52 -20.77 0.29
CA ILE A 566 42.40 -22.16 0.75
C ILE A 566 42.91 -23.16 -0.32
N SER A 567 43.20 -22.67 -1.52
CA SER A 567 43.74 -23.41 -2.64
C SER A 567 45.27 -23.52 -2.60
N LYS A 568 45.81 -24.46 -3.39
CA LYS A 568 47.25 -24.56 -3.67
C LYS A 568 47.74 -23.44 -4.59
N ASN A 569 46.87 -22.90 -5.44
CA ASN A 569 47.17 -21.77 -6.32
C ASN A 569 46.21 -20.60 -6.03
N ILE A 570 46.74 -19.56 -5.39
CA ILE A 570 45.99 -18.36 -5.05
C ILE A 570 45.54 -17.57 -6.28
N ILE A 571 46.35 -17.54 -7.33
CA ILE A 571 46.05 -16.76 -8.53
C ILE A 571 44.85 -17.37 -9.25
N ASP A 572 44.80 -18.70 -9.36
CA ASP A 572 43.65 -19.40 -9.94
C ASP A 572 42.39 -19.24 -9.08
N GLU A 573 42.51 -19.31 -7.76
CA GLU A 573 41.37 -19.09 -6.85
C GLU A 573 40.77 -17.69 -7.03
N HIS A 574 41.62 -16.65 -6.97
CA HIS A 574 41.19 -15.26 -7.15
C HIS A 574 40.67 -14.98 -8.55
N TYR A 575 41.32 -15.52 -9.59
CA TYR A 575 40.86 -15.41 -10.97
C TYR A 575 39.45 -16.00 -11.14
N ASN A 576 39.20 -17.18 -10.57
CA ASN A 576 37.88 -17.81 -10.62
C ASN A 576 36.82 -16.97 -9.92
N CYS A 577 37.11 -16.40 -8.76
CA CYS A 577 36.21 -15.48 -8.07
C CYS A 577 35.89 -14.25 -8.92
N LEU A 578 36.91 -13.59 -9.49
CA LEU A 578 36.72 -12.42 -10.35
C LEU A 578 35.96 -12.78 -11.64
N LYS A 579 36.20 -13.97 -12.19
CA LYS A 579 35.48 -14.51 -13.35
C LYS A 579 34.01 -14.78 -13.04
N ILE A 580 33.69 -15.27 -11.84
CA ILE A 580 32.31 -15.43 -11.36
C ILE A 580 31.61 -14.07 -11.28
N LEU A 581 32.29 -13.02 -10.82
CA LEU A 581 31.75 -11.66 -10.83
C LEU A 581 31.52 -11.15 -12.26
N GLU A 582 32.46 -11.40 -13.18
CA GLU A 582 32.32 -11.06 -14.60
C GLU A 582 31.11 -11.75 -15.23
N ASN A 583 30.98 -13.06 -15.04
CA ASN A 583 29.88 -13.88 -15.56
C ASN A 583 28.51 -13.43 -15.00
N ASN A 584 28.49 -12.72 -13.88
CA ASN A 584 27.29 -12.18 -13.24
C ASN A 584 27.07 -10.67 -13.53
N ASP A 585 27.73 -10.10 -14.54
CA ASP A 585 27.61 -8.68 -14.92
C ASP A 585 27.85 -7.73 -13.71
N ILE A 586 28.84 -8.05 -12.87
CA ILE A 586 29.31 -7.19 -11.77
C ILE A 586 30.59 -6.51 -12.22
N GLU A 587 30.51 -5.19 -12.41
CA GLU A 587 31.66 -4.35 -12.73
C GLU A 587 32.50 -4.04 -11.49
N ILE A 588 33.79 -3.85 -11.70
CA ILE A 588 34.77 -3.46 -10.70
C ILE A 588 35.44 -2.19 -11.23
N GLU A 589 35.14 -1.06 -10.60
CA GLU A 589 35.74 0.22 -10.98
C GLU A 589 37.24 0.19 -10.70
N SER A 590 37.68 -0.33 -9.55
CA SER A 590 39.08 -0.44 -9.19
C SER A 590 39.37 -1.77 -8.50
N LEU A 591 40.21 -2.62 -9.12
CA LEU A 591 40.74 -3.82 -8.46
C LEU A 591 42.05 -3.46 -7.76
N ALA A 592 42.05 -3.40 -6.43
CA ALA A 592 43.21 -3.09 -5.63
C ALA A 592 43.93 -4.37 -5.18
N ILE A 593 45.19 -4.53 -5.59
CA ILE A 593 46.10 -5.58 -5.12
C ILE A 593 46.84 -5.05 -3.90
N LEU A 594 46.47 -5.54 -2.71
CA LEU A 594 46.99 -5.04 -1.43
C LEU A 594 46.95 -6.08 -0.29
N GLY A 595 47.46 -5.69 0.88
CA GLY A 595 47.75 -6.59 1.98
C GLY A 595 49.13 -7.23 1.83
N GLY A 596 49.67 -7.84 2.89
CA GLY A 596 51.08 -8.21 2.93
C GLY A 596 51.97 -7.07 2.41
N GLU A 597 52.97 -7.41 1.59
CA GLU A 597 53.56 -6.50 0.62
C GLU A 597 53.49 -7.17 -0.76
N PRO A 598 52.67 -6.67 -1.71
CA PRO A 598 52.53 -7.30 -3.02
C PRO A 598 53.84 -7.36 -3.80
N THR A 599 54.70 -6.35 -3.65
CA THR A 599 56.00 -6.28 -4.35
C THR A 599 57.07 -7.20 -3.75
N LEU A 600 56.78 -7.92 -2.65
CA LEU A 600 57.75 -8.81 -2.02
C LEU A 600 58.15 -9.98 -2.93
N ASN A 601 57.22 -10.44 -3.78
CA ASN A 601 57.47 -11.47 -4.80
C ASN A 601 57.05 -10.95 -6.18
N SER A 602 58.03 -10.38 -6.89
CA SER A 602 57.82 -9.77 -8.22
C SER A 602 57.20 -10.75 -9.23
N LYS A 603 57.63 -12.03 -9.24
CA LYS A 603 57.11 -13.04 -10.17
C LYS A 603 55.64 -13.35 -9.92
N LEU A 604 55.26 -13.53 -8.65
CA LEU A 604 53.87 -13.81 -8.27
C LEU A 604 52.95 -12.64 -8.59
N LEU A 605 53.42 -11.40 -8.35
CA LEU A 605 52.68 -10.19 -8.69
C LEU A 605 52.45 -10.09 -10.21
N GLU A 606 53.49 -10.31 -11.00
CA GLU A 606 53.40 -10.26 -12.47
C GLU A 606 52.44 -11.33 -13.02
N GLU A 607 52.49 -12.55 -12.48
CA GLU A 607 51.58 -13.63 -12.85
C GLU A 607 50.12 -13.29 -12.54
N ALA A 608 49.86 -12.75 -11.34
CA ALA A 608 48.52 -12.33 -10.92
C ALA A 608 47.96 -11.23 -11.85
N LEU A 609 48.74 -10.17 -12.07
CA LEU A 609 48.34 -9.06 -12.94
C LEU A 609 48.11 -9.50 -14.39
N SER A 610 48.95 -10.40 -14.91
CA SER A 610 48.80 -10.95 -16.27
C SER A 610 47.51 -11.76 -16.44
N ARG A 611 46.95 -12.31 -15.36
CA ARG A 611 45.69 -13.05 -15.35
C ARG A 611 44.51 -12.11 -15.16
N PHE A 612 44.57 -11.20 -14.19
CA PHE A 612 43.45 -10.33 -13.82
C PHE A 612 43.16 -9.26 -14.89
N SER A 613 44.20 -8.70 -15.53
CA SER A 613 44.06 -7.71 -16.63
C SER A 613 43.29 -8.22 -17.85
N LYS A 614 43.07 -9.54 -17.98
CA LYS A 614 42.31 -10.13 -19.08
C LYS A 614 40.80 -10.13 -18.87
N LEU A 615 40.33 -9.79 -17.67
CA LEU A 615 38.90 -9.75 -17.33
C LEU A 615 38.29 -8.42 -17.75
N LYS A 616 37.13 -8.47 -18.41
CA LYS A 616 36.44 -7.32 -19.01
C LYS A 616 35.64 -6.52 -17.99
N ASN A 617 35.33 -7.10 -16.84
CA ASN A 617 34.58 -6.42 -15.78
C ASN A 617 35.44 -5.53 -14.89
N ILE A 618 36.76 -5.48 -15.08
CA ILE A 618 37.68 -4.63 -14.32
C ILE A 618 38.04 -3.41 -15.17
N LYS A 619 37.73 -2.21 -14.67
CA LYS A 619 38.01 -0.94 -15.38
C LYS A 619 39.43 -0.44 -15.18
N GLN A 620 39.97 -0.58 -13.97
CA GLN A 620 41.37 -0.30 -13.68
C GLN A 620 41.91 -1.23 -12.59
N ILE A 621 43.22 -1.49 -12.65
CA ILE A 621 43.97 -2.23 -11.63
C ILE A 621 44.88 -1.26 -10.87
N GLU A 622 44.79 -1.32 -9.55
CA GLU A 622 45.59 -0.54 -8.61
C GLU A 622 46.56 -1.43 -7.82
N LEU A 623 47.86 -1.14 -7.89
CA LEU A 623 48.86 -1.73 -7.02
C LEU A 623 49.03 -0.87 -5.77
N VAL A 624 48.73 -1.40 -4.58
CA VAL A 624 48.99 -0.71 -3.32
C VAL A 624 50.23 -1.31 -2.65
N THR A 625 51.22 -0.47 -2.34
CA THR A 625 52.51 -0.91 -1.79
C THR A 625 52.98 0.03 -0.68
N ASN A 626 53.86 -0.46 0.20
CA ASN A 626 54.63 0.43 1.09
C ASN A 626 55.73 1.23 0.36
N GLY A 627 56.02 0.90 -0.90
CA GLY A 627 56.96 1.63 -1.76
C GLY A 627 58.45 1.43 -1.42
N LEU A 628 58.79 0.48 -0.55
CA LEU A 628 60.17 0.25 -0.09
C LEU A 628 60.93 -0.75 -0.98
N LEU A 629 60.25 -1.39 -1.94
CA LEU A 629 60.83 -2.35 -2.88
C LEU A 629 60.59 -1.95 -4.35
N PRO A 630 60.96 -0.72 -4.78
CA PRO A 630 60.77 -0.28 -6.16
C PRO A 630 61.44 -1.20 -7.20
N GLN A 631 62.53 -1.88 -6.82
CA GLN A 631 63.25 -2.84 -7.65
C GLN A 631 62.45 -4.08 -8.04
N ASN A 632 61.38 -4.38 -7.30
CA ASN A 632 60.51 -5.53 -7.57
C ASN A 632 59.29 -5.16 -8.42
N VAL A 633 59.14 -3.90 -8.83
CA VAL A 633 58.12 -3.46 -9.77
C VAL A 633 58.74 -3.46 -11.17
N SER A 634 58.58 -4.59 -11.88
CA SER A 634 59.10 -4.76 -13.24
C SER A 634 58.39 -3.85 -14.25
N GLU A 635 59.01 -3.63 -15.42
CA GLU A 635 58.37 -2.90 -16.54
C GLU A 635 57.08 -3.60 -16.99
N LYS A 636 57.05 -4.94 -16.94
CA LYS A 636 55.84 -5.71 -17.22
C LYS A 636 54.75 -5.45 -16.17
N THR A 637 55.08 -5.42 -14.89
CA THR A 637 54.12 -5.02 -13.84
C THR A 637 53.55 -3.62 -14.12
N PHE A 638 54.39 -2.65 -14.47
CA PHE A 638 53.93 -1.30 -14.83
C PHE A 638 52.99 -1.28 -16.03
N SER A 639 53.24 -2.13 -17.04
CA SER A 639 52.37 -2.22 -18.23
C SER A 639 50.99 -2.83 -17.95
N LEU A 640 50.80 -3.46 -16.78
CA LEU A 640 49.59 -4.22 -16.42
C LEU A 640 48.74 -3.52 -15.34
N ILE A 641 49.14 -2.35 -14.89
CA ILE A 641 48.42 -1.57 -13.88
C ILE A 641 48.10 -0.17 -14.43
N ASP A 642 47.01 0.40 -13.95
CA ASP A 642 46.61 1.77 -14.30
C ASP A 642 47.03 2.76 -13.22
N LYS A 643 47.14 2.26 -11.98
CA LYS A 643 47.41 3.07 -10.80
C LYS A 643 48.37 2.36 -9.83
N ILE A 644 49.26 3.14 -9.24
CA ILE A 644 50.10 2.70 -8.12
C ILE A 644 49.90 3.63 -6.93
N SER A 645 49.57 3.06 -5.78
CA SER A 645 49.36 3.76 -4.51
C SER A 645 50.46 3.42 -3.52
N VAL A 646 51.31 4.39 -3.22
CA VAL A 646 52.41 4.25 -2.27
C VAL A 646 51.96 4.73 -0.90
N SER A 647 51.98 3.85 0.11
CA SER A 647 51.67 4.20 1.50
C SER A 647 52.87 4.86 2.16
N VAL A 648 52.72 6.13 2.55
CA VAL A 648 53.77 6.92 3.20
C VAL A 648 53.52 6.93 4.71
N TYR A 649 54.36 6.21 5.46
CA TYR A 649 54.27 6.09 6.92
C TYR A 649 55.12 7.13 7.67
N MET A 650 56.09 7.73 6.98
CA MET A 650 56.97 8.79 7.50
C MET A 650 57.13 9.83 6.39
N GLU A 651 56.87 11.10 6.71
CA GLU A 651 57.04 12.18 5.74
C GLU A 651 58.51 12.30 5.34
N ASN A 652 58.77 12.19 4.04
CA ASN A 652 60.09 12.31 3.45
C ASN A 652 59.90 12.80 2.00
N GLU A 653 60.25 14.05 1.74
CA GLU A 653 60.04 14.68 0.44
C GLU A 653 60.90 14.05 -0.66
N ASP A 654 62.12 13.62 -0.33
CA ASP A 654 63.02 12.95 -1.27
C ASP A 654 62.46 11.60 -1.74
N PHE A 655 61.85 10.83 -0.84
CA PHE A 655 61.15 9.58 -1.18
C PHE A 655 59.98 9.82 -2.13
N ILE A 656 59.17 10.84 -1.86
CA ILE A 656 58.03 11.22 -2.72
C ILE A 656 58.54 11.68 -4.09
N LYS A 657 59.59 12.51 -4.12
CA LYS A 657 60.20 13.01 -5.36
C LYS A 657 60.82 11.89 -6.18
N ALA A 658 61.53 10.96 -5.55
CA ALA A 658 62.13 9.80 -6.20
C ALA A 658 61.06 8.92 -6.86
N TRP A 659 59.96 8.61 -6.17
CA TRP A 659 58.84 7.86 -6.76
C TRP A 659 58.18 8.57 -7.94
N LYS A 660 57.98 9.89 -7.85
CA LYS A 660 57.44 10.69 -8.97
C LYS A 660 58.33 10.59 -10.21
N ILE A 661 59.64 10.78 -10.04
CA ILE A 661 60.60 10.69 -11.15
C ILE A 661 60.67 9.25 -11.68
N TYR A 662 60.70 8.26 -10.80
CA TYR A 662 60.80 6.85 -11.16
C TYR A 662 59.61 6.38 -12.01
N VAL A 663 58.38 6.67 -11.57
CA VAL A 663 57.16 6.32 -12.33
C VAL A 663 57.06 7.14 -13.61
N GLN A 664 57.36 8.44 -13.58
CA GLN A 664 57.36 9.26 -14.80
C GLN A 664 58.35 8.73 -15.86
N ARG A 665 59.50 8.21 -15.42
CA ARG A 665 60.54 7.62 -16.28
C ARG A 665 60.16 6.24 -16.81
N LYS A 666 59.62 5.36 -15.95
CA LYS A 666 59.35 3.95 -16.29
C LYS A 666 57.96 3.70 -16.87
N ALA A 667 56.96 4.49 -16.48
CA ALA A 667 55.56 4.24 -16.78
C ALA A 667 54.73 5.54 -16.69
N PRO A 668 54.92 6.50 -17.60
CA PRO A 668 54.27 7.82 -17.52
C PRO A 668 52.74 7.77 -17.61
N CYS A 669 52.17 6.68 -18.15
CA CYS A 669 50.73 6.47 -18.24
C CYS A 669 50.12 5.95 -16.93
N VAL A 670 50.93 5.48 -15.97
CA VAL A 670 50.45 4.94 -14.69
C VAL A 670 50.24 6.07 -13.70
N LYS A 671 49.03 6.13 -13.13
CA LYS A 671 48.69 7.13 -12.12
C LYS A 671 49.37 6.81 -10.79
N LEU A 672 50.31 7.64 -10.37
CA LEU A 672 50.93 7.56 -9.04
C LEU A 672 50.09 8.33 -8.00
N CYS A 673 49.78 7.68 -6.89
CA CYS A 673 49.10 8.27 -5.74
C CYS A 673 49.90 7.99 -4.46
N PHE A 674 49.97 8.99 -3.57
CA PHE A 674 50.55 8.82 -2.24
C PHE A 674 49.45 8.77 -1.20
N ARG A 675 49.43 7.68 -0.41
CA ARG A 675 48.51 7.52 0.71
C ARG A 675 49.25 7.93 1.99
N ASN A 676 49.16 9.22 2.35
CA ASN A 676 49.73 9.73 3.61
C ASN A 676 48.93 9.15 4.78
N GLN A 677 49.55 8.24 5.52
CA GLN A 677 48.85 7.46 6.52
C GLN A 677 48.65 8.29 7.79
N LYS A 678 47.41 8.68 8.06
CA LYS A 678 46.99 9.28 9.34
C LYS A 678 47.08 8.24 10.46
N LYS A 679 46.77 8.65 11.70
CA LYS A 679 46.66 7.71 12.82
C LYS A 679 45.68 6.58 12.49
N TRP A 680 46.07 5.34 12.75
CA TRP A 680 45.28 4.12 12.50
C TRP A 680 44.37 3.78 13.68
N ASP A 681 43.25 3.14 13.38
CA ASP A 681 42.37 2.56 14.40
C ASP A 681 43.06 1.37 15.09
N LEU A 682 42.67 1.09 16.33
CA LEU A 682 43.07 -0.14 17.01
C LEU A 682 42.40 -1.35 16.33
N ASN A 683 43.18 -2.38 16.04
CA ASN A 683 42.70 -3.65 15.50
C ASN A 683 42.76 -4.77 16.55
N SER A 684 43.65 -4.68 17.53
CA SER A 684 43.83 -5.65 18.60
C SER A 684 42.91 -5.37 19.80
N GLY A 685 42.47 -6.44 20.47
CA GLY A 685 41.67 -6.38 21.69
C GLY A 685 40.50 -7.36 21.71
N HIS A 686 39.95 -7.60 22.91
CA HIS A 686 38.77 -8.43 23.10
C HIS A 686 37.67 -7.61 23.79
N LYS A 687 36.74 -7.07 23.00
CA LYS A 687 35.51 -6.43 23.49
C LYS A 687 34.33 -6.91 22.65
N THR A 688 33.16 -6.96 23.28
CA THR A 688 31.89 -7.29 22.62
C THR A 688 30.85 -6.23 22.98
N VAL A 689 30.04 -5.82 22.01
CA VAL A 689 28.91 -4.90 22.20
C VAL A 689 27.57 -5.60 21.92
N SER A 690 26.46 -5.00 22.35
CA SER A 690 25.12 -5.53 22.06
C SER A 690 24.78 -5.49 20.56
N ILE A 691 23.75 -6.24 20.16
CA ILE A 691 23.27 -6.30 18.77
C ILE A 691 22.84 -4.91 18.28
N GLU A 692 22.18 -4.11 19.12
CA GLU A 692 21.69 -2.78 18.75
C GLU A 692 22.84 -1.77 18.53
N ILE A 693 23.92 -1.90 19.30
CA ILE A 693 25.11 -1.06 19.13
C ILE A 693 25.87 -1.49 17.88
N SER A 694 26.04 -2.80 17.70
CA SER A 694 26.71 -3.37 16.53
C SER A 694 25.96 -3.03 15.23
N GLN A 695 24.63 -2.96 15.26
CA GLN A 695 23.82 -2.60 14.09
C GLN A 695 24.03 -1.13 13.71
N ARG A 696 24.06 -0.24 14.71
CA ARG A 696 24.40 1.18 14.52
C ARG A 696 25.83 1.39 14.01
N MET A 697 26.78 0.59 14.49
CA MET A 697 28.15 0.56 13.97
C MET A 697 28.16 0.15 12.49
N PHE A 698 27.43 -0.93 12.14
CA PHE A 698 27.36 -1.44 10.77
C PHE A 698 26.74 -0.45 9.78
N GLU A 699 25.67 0.26 10.16
CA GLU A 699 25.01 1.26 9.32
C GLU A 699 25.93 2.43 8.95
N ASN A 700 26.81 2.82 9.88
CA ASN A 700 27.73 3.95 9.73
C ASN A 700 29.18 3.53 9.41
N CYS A 701 29.43 2.23 9.21
CA CYS A 701 30.76 1.67 9.05
C CYS A 701 31.44 2.18 7.77
N TRP A 702 32.66 2.69 7.92
CA TRP A 702 33.46 3.15 6.78
C TRP A 702 34.00 1.96 5.98
N TYR A 703 34.52 0.94 6.66
CA TYR A 703 35.11 -0.24 6.02
C TYR A 703 34.13 -0.98 5.10
N LYS A 704 32.84 -1.07 5.47
CA LYS A 704 31.79 -1.65 4.62
C LYS A 704 31.67 -0.96 3.25
N LYS A 705 31.88 0.36 3.21
CA LYS A 705 31.68 1.18 2.01
C LYS A 705 32.90 1.18 1.09
N HIS A 706 34.08 0.85 1.61
CA HIS A 706 35.35 1.11 0.93
C HIS A 706 36.30 -0.10 0.87
N CYS A 707 36.07 -1.16 1.64
CA CYS A 707 37.02 -2.28 1.76
C CYS A 707 36.40 -3.65 1.40
N VAL A 708 35.56 -3.70 0.36
CA VAL A 708 35.01 -4.98 -0.14
C VAL A 708 36.18 -5.86 -0.55
N THR A 709 36.23 -7.12 -0.12
CA THR A 709 37.43 -7.98 -0.24
C THR A 709 37.09 -9.35 -0.82
N ILE A 710 37.98 -9.92 -1.65
CA ILE A 710 37.97 -11.35 -2.01
C ILE A 710 39.14 -12.08 -1.34
N GLU A 711 38.81 -13.10 -0.55
CA GLU A 711 39.77 -14.08 0.00
C GLU A 711 39.09 -15.43 0.22
N ARG A 712 39.84 -16.53 0.15
CA ARG A 712 39.37 -17.88 0.50
C ARG A 712 38.05 -18.26 -0.22
N SER A 713 38.03 -17.98 -1.52
CA SER A 713 36.86 -18.16 -2.41
C SER A 713 35.59 -17.39 -2.00
N LYS A 714 35.71 -16.36 -1.17
CA LYS A 714 34.58 -15.62 -0.60
C LYS A 714 34.68 -14.13 -0.88
N LEU A 715 33.53 -13.50 -1.09
CA LEU A 715 33.34 -12.06 -1.13
C LEU A 715 32.95 -11.56 0.27
N PHE A 716 33.70 -10.58 0.80
CA PHE A 716 33.48 -9.96 2.10
C PHE A 716 33.10 -8.49 1.93
N LEU A 717 32.24 -7.97 2.80
CA LEU A 717 31.90 -6.53 2.79
C LEU A 717 33.00 -5.63 3.34
N CYS A 718 33.87 -6.17 4.18
CA CYS A 718 34.99 -5.42 4.71
C CYS A 718 36.20 -6.32 4.96
N SER A 719 37.39 -5.75 4.75
CA SER A 719 38.67 -6.42 4.96
C SER A 719 38.86 -6.92 6.40
N ILE A 720 38.35 -6.20 7.42
CA ILE A 720 38.47 -6.61 8.83
C ILE A 720 37.90 -8.00 9.08
N THR A 721 36.71 -8.32 8.54
CA THR A 721 36.11 -9.65 8.71
C THR A 721 36.93 -10.75 8.02
N ALA A 722 37.43 -10.47 6.81
CA ALA A 722 38.29 -11.39 6.08
C ALA A 722 39.59 -11.67 6.85
N LYS A 723 40.23 -10.64 7.42
CA LYS A 723 41.49 -10.79 8.15
C LYS A 723 41.34 -11.41 9.54
N ASN A 724 40.13 -11.42 10.11
CA ASN A 724 39.87 -12.08 11.39
C ASN A 724 39.30 -13.51 11.25
N LEU A 725 39.41 -14.13 10.06
CA LEU A 725 38.93 -15.49 9.77
C LEU A 725 37.43 -15.70 10.08
N SER A 726 36.63 -14.64 9.97
CA SER A 726 35.17 -14.76 10.08
C SER A 726 34.58 -15.21 8.74
N ASP A 727 34.98 -16.39 8.26
CA ASP A 727 34.58 -16.88 6.93
C ASP A 727 33.07 -17.09 6.82
N ILE A 728 32.37 -17.27 7.94
CA ILE A 728 30.89 -17.31 8.00
C ILE A 728 30.25 -15.99 7.55
N ASP A 729 30.98 -14.88 7.64
CA ASP A 729 30.51 -13.56 7.21
C ASP A 729 30.78 -13.27 5.72
N GLY A 730 31.54 -14.13 5.04
CA GLY A 730 31.84 -14.01 3.61
C GLY A 730 30.91 -14.86 2.74
N LEU A 731 30.41 -14.26 1.66
CA LEU A 731 29.62 -14.94 0.63
C LEU A 731 30.52 -15.84 -0.21
N LEU A 732 30.27 -17.15 -0.22
CA LEU A 732 31.02 -18.11 -1.04
C LEU A 732 30.74 -17.89 -2.52
N LEU A 733 31.77 -17.62 -3.32
CA LEU A 733 31.66 -17.49 -4.77
C LEU A 733 31.85 -18.87 -5.43
N HIS A 734 30.75 -19.46 -5.90
CA HIS A 734 30.74 -20.72 -6.64
C HIS A 734 30.05 -20.55 -7.99
N GLU A 735 30.23 -21.49 -8.93
CA GLU A 735 29.73 -21.35 -10.31
C GLU A 735 28.21 -21.14 -10.42
N LYS A 736 27.43 -21.73 -9.50
CA LYS A 736 25.97 -21.59 -9.47
C LYS A 736 25.46 -20.31 -8.81
N ILE A 737 26.36 -19.45 -8.30
CA ILE A 737 25.92 -18.26 -7.57
C ILE A 737 25.27 -17.28 -8.54
N THR A 738 24.17 -16.68 -8.10
CA THR A 738 23.43 -15.73 -8.91
C THR A 738 23.87 -14.30 -8.64
N LYS A 739 23.70 -13.44 -9.64
CA LYS A 739 23.88 -11.99 -9.52
C LYS A 739 23.11 -11.41 -8.33
N ASP A 740 21.91 -11.92 -8.09
CA ASP A 740 21.01 -11.45 -7.04
C ASP A 740 21.54 -11.77 -5.64
N GLU A 741 22.15 -12.94 -5.44
CA GLU A 741 22.81 -13.30 -4.19
C GLU A 741 24.01 -12.39 -3.89
N ILE A 742 24.81 -12.08 -4.92
CA ILE A 742 25.96 -11.17 -4.81
C ILE A 742 25.50 -9.75 -4.43
N ILE A 743 24.52 -9.19 -5.16
CA ILE A 743 24.01 -7.85 -4.89
C ILE A 743 23.29 -7.79 -3.54
N GLY A 744 22.49 -8.80 -3.21
CA GLY A 744 21.80 -8.89 -1.93
C GLY A 744 22.77 -8.90 -0.75
N PHE A 745 23.90 -9.60 -0.89
CA PHE A 745 24.97 -9.57 0.09
C PHE A 745 25.62 -8.18 0.20
N LEU A 746 25.99 -7.56 -0.93
CA LEU A 746 26.62 -6.23 -0.97
C LEU A 746 25.74 -5.12 -0.39
N LEU A 747 24.42 -5.20 -0.62
CA LEU A 747 23.44 -4.20 -0.17
C LEU A 747 22.78 -4.54 1.18
N ARG A 748 23.21 -5.59 1.87
CA ARG A 748 22.56 -6.03 3.11
C ARG A 748 22.50 -4.91 4.16
N LYS A 749 21.39 -4.90 4.89
CA LYS A 749 21.11 -3.91 5.95
C LYS A 749 21.50 -4.38 7.35
N ASN A 750 21.55 -5.68 7.58
CA ASN A 750 21.86 -6.25 8.88
C ASN A 750 23.37 -6.47 9.05
N GLN A 751 23.86 -6.24 10.26
CA GLN A 751 25.24 -6.46 10.66
C GLN A 751 25.78 -7.86 10.34
N LEU A 752 27.10 -7.99 10.20
CA LEU A 752 27.81 -9.27 10.15
C LEU A 752 28.01 -9.83 11.56
N ASN A 753 28.28 -11.13 11.69
CA ASN A 753 28.52 -11.75 12.99
C ASN A 753 29.73 -11.13 13.69
N HIS A 754 30.80 -10.83 12.95
CA HIS A 754 31.99 -10.21 13.50
C HIS A 754 31.79 -8.76 13.96
N CYS A 755 30.73 -8.06 13.50
CA CYS A 755 30.53 -6.64 13.81
C CYS A 755 30.44 -6.36 15.31
N CYS A 756 29.89 -7.29 16.11
CA CYS A 756 29.76 -7.10 17.55
C CYS A 756 31.11 -7.13 18.30
N ARG A 757 32.19 -7.58 17.64
CA ARG A 757 33.56 -7.62 18.18
C ARG A 757 34.54 -6.75 17.38
N CYS A 758 34.03 -5.93 16.45
CA CYS A 758 34.85 -5.10 15.58
C CYS A 758 35.48 -3.94 16.38
N ILE A 759 36.73 -4.11 16.81
CA ILE A 759 37.48 -3.09 17.58
C ILE A 759 37.60 -1.76 16.83
N PRO A 760 37.92 -1.73 15.51
CA PRO A 760 38.04 -0.46 14.78
C PRO A 760 36.78 0.42 14.86
N GLU A 761 35.59 -0.17 14.71
CA GLU A 761 34.32 0.56 14.74
C GLU A 761 33.89 0.98 16.16
N MET A 762 34.48 0.40 17.21
CA MET A 762 34.29 0.87 18.60
C MET A 762 35.04 2.18 18.89
N LYS A 763 35.93 2.63 17.99
CA LYS A 763 36.65 3.91 18.08
C LYS A 763 37.39 4.12 19.41
N LEU A 764 38.01 3.05 19.92
CA LEU A 764 38.65 3.03 21.25
C LEU A 764 39.97 3.82 21.35
N GLY A 765 40.41 4.45 20.27
CA GLY A 765 41.65 5.21 20.20
C GLY A 765 42.32 5.07 18.84
N LYS A 766 43.40 5.83 18.62
CA LYS A 766 44.21 5.76 17.40
C LYS A 766 45.70 5.74 17.70
N ILE A 767 46.47 5.00 16.92
CA ILE A 767 47.93 4.92 17.04
C ILE A 767 48.64 5.55 15.84
N LYS A 768 49.94 5.82 15.97
CA LYS A 768 50.75 6.27 14.83
C LYS A 768 50.84 5.16 13.78
N SER A 769 50.51 5.49 12.54
CA SER A 769 50.62 4.57 11.40
C SER A 769 52.05 4.10 11.18
N GLY A 770 52.21 2.85 10.74
CA GLY A 770 53.52 2.30 10.39
C GLY A 770 54.52 2.19 11.54
N GLN A 771 54.13 2.39 12.80
CA GLN A 771 55.00 2.16 13.96
C GLN A 771 55.45 0.70 13.97
N GLN A 772 56.74 0.42 13.87
CA GLN A 772 57.25 -0.96 13.79
C GLN A 772 57.32 -1.61 15.18
N CYS A 773 56.89 -2.86 15.30
CA CYS A 773 57.05 -3.69 16.50
C CYS A 773 58.34 -4.52 16.49
N GLY A 774 59.00 -4.65 15.34
CA GLY A 774 60.26 -5.38 15.16
C GLY A 774 61.43 -4.47 14.76
N ASN A 775 62.54 -5.08 14.36
CA ASN A 775 63.81 -4.38 14.05
C ASN A 775 63.82 -3.61 12.72
N ALA A 776 62.68 -3.47 12.04
CA ALA A 776 62.62 -2.80 10.75
C ALA A 776 62.85 -1.28 10.92
N ASN A 777 63.92 -0.77 10.31
CA ASN A 777 64.21 0.67 10.29
C ASN A 777 63.66 1.30 9.00
N LEU A 778 62.52 1.98 9.13
CA LEU A 778 61.83 2.62 8.00
C LEU A 778 62.72 3.62 7.25
N SER A 779 63.49 4.45 7.97
CA SER A 779 64.39 5.43 7.34
C SER A 779 65.41 4.73 6.45
N LYS A 780 66.08 3.70 6.96
CA LYS A 780 67.11 2.95 6.21
C LYS A 780 66.52 2.27 4.97
N LEU A 781 65.30 1.73 5.07
CA LEU A 781 64.61 1.11 3.94
C LEU A 781 64.19 2.15 2.89
N MET A 782 63.74 3.33 3.32
CA MET A 782 63.41 4.43 2.42
C MET A 782 64.66 4.95 1.69
N ASP A 783 65.78 5.10 2.39
CA ASP A 783 67.05 5.53 1.80
C ASP A 783 67.54 4.53 0.73
N ALA A 784 67.40 3.23 1.00
CA ALA A 784 67.72 2.18 0.02
C ALA A 784 66.81 2.25 -1.22
N ALA A 785 65.51 2.48 -1.03
CA ALA A 785 64.55 2.64 -2.12
C ALA A 785 64.83 3.92 -2.95
N ILE A 786 65.14 5.05 -2.30
CA ILE A 786 65.54 6.30 -2.97
C ILE A 786 66.79 6.07 -3.81
N LYS A 787 67.81 5.45 -3.24
CA LYS A 787 69.07 5.15 -3.94
C LYS A 787 68.83 4.32 -5.19
N TYR A 788 67.97 3.29 -5.12
CA TYR A 788 67.62 2.47 -6.27
C TYR A 788 66.84 3.26 -7.33
N MET A 789 65.83 4.04 -6.94
CA MET A 789 65.02 4.81 -7.90
C MET A 789 65.81 5.90 -8.63
N ASN A 790 66.85 6.43 -7.99
CA ASN A 790 67.74 7.45 -8.55
C ASN A 790 68.89 6.86 -9.38
N SER A 791 69.19 5.56 -9.24
CA SER A 791 70.02 4.84 -10.22
C SER A 791 69.25 4.64 -11.53
#